data_AF-A0AAX2HXA3-F1
#
_entry.id   AF-A0AAX2HXA3-F1
#
_cell.length_a   1.000
_cell.length_b   1.000
_cell.length_c   1.000
_cell.angle_alpha   90.00
_cell.angle_beta   90.00
_cell.angle_gamma   90.00
#
_symmetry.space_group_name_H-M   'P 1'
#
loop_
_entity.id
_entity.type
_entity.pdbx_description
1 polymer ?
#
loop_
_entity_poly.entity_id
_entity_poly.type
_entity_poly.pdbx_seq_one_letter_code
_entity_poly.pdbx_strand_id
1 'polypeptide(L)'
;MRFLNEQRFDLAQHWLKYLFNSAGYRDGNGNLLKEGDNILYWNILPLQQDTAWDKNTLIQATDDPDVIAMQDPMQYKLAIFMRTLDLIISQGDQAYRQLERDTLAEAKIHYIQASQLLGPRPNLNSSHQWENIKLAEESRQLENSHFLPPYNELLLSYWDKLEIRLYNLRHNLNLDGQPLHLPLFATPVDPKALQRQHGAGNGINSSEQIATAQTSLYRFPLLIERAKSAVSAVIQFGNSLQSVLERQDNEAMTLLFQQQQQKVLQHTKDIQNNNIQVLQASLEATDSLKSAAEQRRKHYKELLDNGISSDEQLAINIRIASAALNGESLVPLGLSAVLDTAPNVFGLADGGSRWGAISQAVGWGMQSMAMALETTAGVRDAKANYSRRAQEWTLQKDQADKDIEQLAHQYTSVQEQLNMAQKQLNLAELEQGHADALYQMQSTRFTGKELYNWMAGRLSGLYFQLFDATQPLCLMAKAALEKEVDKAKTDGLFIRSGWNDLYQGLLAGEDLQLNLQKLENVWLMEEQRALEVERTVSLAQHYQQLSDHKFNLAEIVTGYMAQDKDQKTGNEQDFVELKNGTLITSLSIKGLNLVEDYPETMHLGDIRRIKQISVSLPALLGPYQDVQATLDYAGENTHLAKGCTALAISRGMNDSGQFLLDFNDGKYLPFEGIDISDKGTLVLRFPNATSKQKLLLQSLSDIILHIRYTIRS
;
A
#
# COMPACT_ATOMS: atom_id res chain seq x y z
N MET A 1 -27.91 -15.37 66.69
CA MET A 1 -28.48 -14.59 65.56
C MET A 1 -28.26 -13.09 65.67
N ARG A 2 -28.68 -12.39 66.74
CA ARG A 2 -28.50 -10.93 66.83
C ARG A 2 -27.06 -10.46 66.60
N PHE A 3 -26.07 -11.11 67.21
CA PHE A 3 -24.65 -10.77 66.99
C PHE A 3 -24.16 -11.01 65.56
N LEU A 4 -24.72 -11.99 64.84
CA LEU A 4 -24.40 -12.23 63.44
C LEU A 4 -24.96 -11.11 62.55
N ASN A 5 -26.18 -10.64 62.84
CA ASN A 5 -26.78 -9.50 62.14
C ASN A 5 -25.97 -8.20 62.35
N GLU A 6 -25.42 -8.02 63.56
CA GLU A 6 -24.53 -6.90 63.90
C GLU A 6 -23.06 -7.15 63.50
N GLN A 7 -22.77 -8.20 62.72
CA GLN A 7 -21.43 -8.58 62.25
C GLN A 7 -20.36 -8.78 63.36
N ARG A 8 -20.78 -9.11 64.59
CA ARG A 8 -19.89 -9.45 65.71
C ARG A 8 -19.64 -10.96 65.77
N PHE A 9 -18.84 -11.46 64.84
CA PHE A 9 -18.73 -12.89 64.56
C PHE A 9 -18.15 -13.74 65.70
N ASP A 10 -17.09 -13.29 66.39
CA ASP A 10 -16.48 -14.07 67.48
C ASP A 10 -17.45 -14.28 68.65
N LEU A 11 -18.19 -13.23 69.00
CA LEU A 11 -19.25 -13.31 70.00
C LEU A 11 -20.38 -14.20 69.52
N ALA A 12 -20.81 -14.07 68.26
CA ALA A 12 -21.85 -14.94 67.69
C ALA A 12 -21.43 -16.43 67.74
N GLN A 13 -20.16 -16.73 67.44
CA GLN A 13 -19.62 -18.09 67.50
C GLN A 13 -19.54 -18.59 68.94
N HIS A 14 -19.11 -17.74 69.88
CA HIS A 14 -19.11 -18.06 71.31
C HIS A 14 -20.52 -18.43 71.80
N TRP A 15 -21.54 -17.69 71.38
CA TRP A 15 -22.92 -17.98 71.75
C TRP A 15 -23.46 -19.26 71.11
N LEU A 16 -23.12 -19.56 69.85
CA LEU A 16 -23.48 -20.84 69.22
C LEU A 16 -22.84 -22.05 69.91
N LYS A 17 -21.63 -21.90 70.46
CA LYS A 17 -20.96 -22.95 71.22
C LYS A 17 -21.74 -23.38 72.47
N TYR A 18 -22.66 -22.59 73.01
CA TYR A 18 -23.57 -23.06 74.09
C TYR A 18 -24.65 -24.03 73.60
N LEU A 19 -24.89 -24.14 72.29
CA LEU A 19 -25.88 -25.03 71.69
C LEU A 19 -25.21 -26.24 71.03
N PHE A 20 -24.25 -25.98 70.15
CA PHE A 20 -23.54 -26.97 69.34
C PHE A 20 -22.05 -26.62 69.27
N ASN A 21 -21.20 -27.61 69.55
CA ASN A 21 -19.75 -27.46 69.42
C ASN A 21 -19.13 -28.71 68.79
N SER A 22 -18.69 -28.60 67.53
CA SER A 22 -18.08 -29.71 66.77
C SER A 22 -16.74 -30.20 67.35
N ALA A 23 -16.07 -29.42 68.19
CA ALA A 23 -14.85 -29.84 68.89
C ALA A 23 -15.13 -30.64 70.19
N GLY A 24 -16.41 -30.78 70.56
CA GLY A 24 -16.86 -31.37 71.81
C GLY A 24 -16.71 -30.42 73.01
N TYR A 25 -17.42 -30.73 74.10
CA TYR A 25 -17.33 -29.98 75.35
C TYR A 25 -16.23 -30.54 76.26
N ARG A 26 -15.56 -29.68 77.02
CA ARG A 26 -14.48 -30.07 77.93
C ARG A 26 -14.75 -29.62 79.36
N ASP A 27 -14.34 -30.43 80.33
CA ASP A 27 -14.33 -30.07 81.74
C ASP A 27 -13.18 -29.11 82.09
N GLY A 28 -13.12 -28.63 83.34
CA GLY A 28 -12.06 -27.76 83.83
C GLY A 28 -10.65 -28.37 83.81
N ASN A 29 -10.55 -29.69 83.60
CA ASN A 29 -9.29 -30.43 83.49
C ASN A 29 -8.89 -30.71 82.02
N GLY A 30 -9.69 -30.24 81.06
CA GLY A 30 -9.45 -30.40 79.63
C GLY A 30 -9.92 -31.71 79.02
N ASN A 31 -10.61 -32.58 79.77
CA ASN A 31 -11.13 -33.85 79.26
C ASN A 31 -12.43 -33.64 78.49
N LEU A 32 -12.62 -34.38 77.39
CA LEU A 32 -13.88 -34.36 76.65
C LEU A 32 -15.02 -34.96 77.48
N LEU A 33 -16.14 -34.24 77.56
CA LEU A 33 -17.37 -34.73 78.16
C LEU A 33 -17.98 -35.80 77.25
N LYS A 34 -18.35 -36.93 77.85
CA LYS A 34 -18.92 -38.09 77.16
C LYS A 34 -20.12 -38.63 77.91
N GLU A 35 -21.08 -39.17 77.17
CA GLU A 35 -22.15 -40.03 77.68
C GLU A 35 -21.87 -41.45 77.22
N GLY A 36 -21.36 -42.29 78.13
CA GLY A 36 -20.79 -43.60 77.76
C GLY A 36 -19.55 -43.42 76.88
N ASP A 37 -19.55 -44.03 75.69
CA ASP A 37 -18.46 -43.91 74.70
C ASP A 37 -18.62 -42.71 73.73
N ASN A 38 -19.80 -42.07 73.70
CA ASN A 38 -20.11 -41.00 72.75
C ASN A 38 -19.65 -39.63 73.26
N ILE A 39 -18.96 -38.87 72.41
CA ILE A 39 -18.56 -37.49 72.70
C ILE A 39 -19.78 -36.57 72.65
N LEU A 40 -19.90 -35.68 73.63
CA LEU A 40 -20.98 -34.70 73.70
C LEU A 40 -20.73 -33.53 72.70
N TYR A 41 -21.61 -33.38 71.71
CA TYR A 41 -21.58 -32.28 70.72
C TYR A 41 -22.75 -31.29 70.86
N TRP A 42 -23.86 -31.72 71.46
CA TRP A 42 -25.03 -30.89 71.76
C TRP A 42 -25.13 -30.66 73.27
N ASN A 43 -25.20 -29.40 73.70
CA ASN A 43 -25.27 -29.06 75.12
C ASN A 43 -26.71 -28.93 75.66
N ILE A 44 -27.71 -29.13 74.78
CA ILE A 44 -29.12 -29.01 75.10
C ILE A 44 -29.73 -30.41 75.18
N LEU A 45 -30.34 -30.71 76.32
CA LEU A 45 -30.85 -32.03 76.65
C LEU A 45 -31.87 -32.59 75.62
N PRO A 46 -32.93 -31.85 75.21
CA PRO A 46 -33.84 -32.33 74.17
C PRO A 46 -33.22 -32.62 72.81
N LEU A 47 -32.14 -31.90 72.45
CA LEU A 47 -31.41 -32.15 71.20
C LEU A 47 -30.53 -33.39 71.35
N GLN A 48 -29.90 -33.62 72.50
CA GLN A 48 -29.07 -34.81 72.70
C GLN A 48 -29.91 -36.11 72.66
N GLN A 49 -31.15 -36.08 73.17
CA GLN A 49 -32.00 -37.26 73.35
C GLN A 49 -33.08 -37.43 72.26
N ASP A 50 -33.20 -36.50 71.32
CA ASP A 50 -34.25 -36.47 70.27
C ASP A 50 -35.67 -36.62 70.83
N THR A 51 -35.96 -35.92 71.94
CA THR A 51 -37.26 -35.98 72.63
C THR A 51 -38.23 -34.96 72.07
N ALA A 52 -39.38 -35.43 71.56
CA ALA A 52 -40.49 -34.57 71.18
C ALA A 52 -41.02 -33.78 72.40
N TRP A 53 -41.19 -32.46 72.23
CA TRP A 53 -41.68 -31.57 73.28
C TRP A 53 -43.20 -31.45 73.29
N ASP A 54 -43.83 -31.51 72.11
CA ASP A 54 -45.29 -31.43 71.92
C ASP A 54 -45.84 -32.73 71.34
N LYS A 55 -46.97 -33.21 71.89
CA LYS A 55 -47.69 -34.42 71.45
C LYS A 55 -48.93 -34.09 70.62
N ASN A 56 -48.94 -32.94 69.94
CA ASN A 56 -50.12 -32.50 69.22
C ASN A 56 -50.36 -33.37 67.97
N THR A 57 -51.51 -34.05 67.94
CA THR A 57 -51.82 -35.13 66.98
C THR A 57 -52.25 -34.62 65.59
N LEU A 58 -52.28 -33.30 65.35
CA LEU A 58 -52.86 -32.68 64.15
C LEU A 58 -51.89 -31.69 63.46
N ILE A 59 -50.77 -32.22 62.94
CA ILE A 59 -49.74 -31.47 62.19
C ILE A 59 -50.34 -30.77 60.94
N GLN A 60 -51.45 -31.29 60.40
CA GLN A 60 -52.09 -30.74 59.19
C GLN A 60 -52.78 -29.38 59.39
N ALA A 61 -52.94 -28.88 60.63
CA ALA A 61 -53.70 -27.66 60.91
C ALA A 61 -52.83 -26.40 61.14
N THR A 62 -51.50 -26.52 61.17
CA THR A 62 -50.58 -25.41 61.46
C THR A 62 -49.50 -25.28 60.39
N ASP A 63 -49.30 -24.06 59.90
CA ASP A 63 -48.19 -23.69 58.99
C ASP A 63 -46.98 -23.14 59.76
N ASP A 64 -46.97 -23.25 61.10
CA ASP A 64 -45.88 -22.76 61.94
C ASP A 64 -44.70 -23.76 61.99
N PRO A 65 -43.52 -23.41 61.43
CA PRO A 65 -42.35 -24.29 61.42
C PRO A 65 -41.79 -24.59 62.81
N ASP A 66 -42.01 -23.73 63.81
CA ASP A 66 -41.54 -23.97 65.18
C ASP A 66 -42.32 -25.09 65.86
N VAL A 67 -43.63 -25.22 65.59
CA VAL A 67 -44.45 -26.33 66.11
C VAL A 67 -43.96 -27.67 65.53
N ILE A 68 -43.63 -27.70 64.23
CA ILE A 68 -43.06 -28.87 63.56
C ILE A 68 -41.69 -29.22 64.16
N ALA A 69 -40.85 -28.22 64.43
CA ALA A 69 -39.52 -28.42 65.02
C ALA A 69 -39.55 -28.82 66.50
N MET A 70 -40.58 -28.44 67.26
CA MET A 70 -40.79 -28.91 68.64
C MET A 70 -41.26 -30.37 68.70
N GLN A 71 -41.95 -30.83 67.66
CA GLN A 71 -42.34 -32.22 67.53
C GLN A 71 -41.15 -33.11 67.14
N ASP A 72 -40.32 -32.66 66.20
CA ASP A 72 -39.07 -33.33 65.80
C ASP A 72 -37.85 -32.39 65.98
N PRO A 73 -37.09 -32.54 67.10
CA PRO A 73 -35.92 -31.72 67.39
C PRO A 73 -34.81 -31.79 66.34
N MET A 74 -34.84 -32.73 65.40
CA MET A 74 -33.90 -32.78 64.27
C MET A 74 -33.97 -31.50 63.42
N GLN A 75 -35.14 -30.86 63.33
CA GLN A 75 -35.28 -29.58 62.63
C GLN A 75 -34.47 -28.48 63.32
N TYR A 76 -34.48 -28.43 64.66
CA TYR A 76 -33.64 -27.50 65.42
C TYR A 76 -32.15 -27.82 65.30
N LYS A 77 -31.77 -29.11 65.30
CA LYS A 77 -30.38 -29.51 65.03
C LYS A 77 -29.91 -29.01 63.67
N LEU A 78 -30.70 -29.28 62.62
CA LEU A 78 -30.40 -28.86 61.26
C LEU A 78 -30.32 -27.32 61.15
N ALA A 79 -31.25 -26.61 61.77
CA ALA A 79 -31.21 -25.14 61.82
C ALA A 79 -29.94 -24.60 62.49
N ILE A 80 -29.55 -25.14 63.66
CA ILE A 80 -28.33 -24.72 64.38
C ILE A 80 -27.08 -25.03 63.54
N PHE A 81 -27.06 -26.18 62.87
CA PHE A 81 -25.96 -26.56 61.97
C PHE A 81 -25.84 -25.60 60.78
N MET A 82 -26.94 -25.31 60.08
CA MET A 82 -26.97 -24.32 58.99
C MET A 82 -26.53 -22.94 59.47
N ARG A 83 -26.95 -22.50 60.66
CA ARG A 83 -26.49 -21.22 61.25
C ARG A 83 -25.01 -21.20 61.61
N THR A 84 -24.46 -22.35 61.97
CA THR A 84 -23.02 -22.49 62.20
C THR A 84 -22.24 -22.33 60.89
N LEU A 85 -22.74 -22.93 59.79
CA LEU A 85 -22.17 -22.75 58.46
C LEU A 85 -22.29 -21.30 57.97
N ASP A 86 -23.47 -20.68 58.10
CA ASP A 86 -23.69 -19.27 57.76
C ASP A 86 -22.67 -18.38 58.46
N LEU A 87 -22.43 -18.61 59.77
CA LEU A 87 -21.49 -17.83 60.55
C LEU A 87 -20.05 -17.98 60.03
N ILE A 88 -19.60 -19.21 59.80
CA ILE A 88 -18.23 -19.48 59.37
C ILE A 88 -18.00 -18.93 57.96
N ILE A 89 -18.95 -19.13 57.05
CA ILE A 89 -18.89 -18.57 55.69
C ILE A 89 -18.88 -17.04 55.76
N SER A 90 -19.66 -16.43 56.66
CA SER A 90 -19.67 -14.96 56.84
C SER A 90 -18.35 -14.42 57.39
N GLN A 91 -17.70 -15.14 58.31
CA GLN A 91 -16.34 -14.82 58.76
C GLN A 91 -15.35 -14.88 57.58
N GLY A 92 -15.44 -15.94 56.76
CA GLY A 92 -14.66 -16.08 55.54
C GLY A 92 -14.89 -14.93 54.56
N ASP A 93 -16.14 -14.58 54.28
CA ASP A 93 -16.51 -13.47 53.38
C ASP A 93 -16.03 -12.12 53.95
N GLN A 94 -16.05 -11.91 55.27
CA GLN A 94 -15.54 -10.70 55.91
C GLN A 94 -14.02 -10.54 55.71
N ALA A 95 -13.27 -11.61 55.97
CA ALA A 95 -11.82 -11.62 55.76
C ALA A 95 -11.46 -11.50 54.27
N TYR A 96 -12.25 -12.10 53.38
CA TYR A 96 -12.05 -12.04 51.93
C TYR A 96 -12.21 -10.60 51.39
N ARG A 97 -13.18 -9.83 51.91
CA ARG A 97 -13.41 -8.43 51.46
C ARG A 97 -12.25 -7.48 51.78
N GLN A 98 -11.33 -7.84 52.68
CA GLN A 98 -10.15 -7.02 53.00
C GLN A 98 -9.05 -7.09 51.93
N LEU A 99 -9.01 -8.16 51.13
CA LEU A 99 -8.11 -8.35 49.99
C LEU A 99 -6.60 -8.24 50.31
N GLU A 100 -6.20 -8.42 51.57
CA GLU A 100 -4.80 -8.56 51.97
C GLU A 100 -4.40 -10.04 51.90
N ARG A 101 -3.14 -10.33 51.54
CA ARG A 101 -2.68 -11.72 51.38
C ARG A 101 -2.93 -12.57 52.63
N ASP A 102 -2.71 -11.99 53.80
CA ASP A 102 -2.86 -12.70 55.08
C ASP A 102 -4.34 -12.90 55.43
N THR A 103 -5.22 -11.94 55.11
CA THR A 103 -6.67 -12.04 55.31
C THR A 103 -7.33 -12.97 54.29
N LEU A 104 -6.78 -13.09 53.07
CA LEU A 104 -7.18 -14.11 52.08
C LEU A 104 -6.81 -15.52 52.54
N ALA A 105 -5.68 -15.66 53.24
CA ALA A 105 -5.30 -16.92 53.87
C ALA A 105 -6.26 -17.25 55.03
N GLU A 106 -6.62 -16.27 55.85
CA GLU A 106 -7.64 -16.41 56.90
C GLU A 106 -9.01 -16.80 56.34
N ALA A 107 -9.47 -16.11 55.29
CA ALA A 107 -10.72 -16.43 54.60
C ALA A 107 -10.76 -17.89 54.12
N LYS A 108 -9.65 -18.36 53.55
CA LYS A 108 -9.50 -19.75 53.09
C LYS A 108 -9.68 -20.74 54.24
N ILE A 109 -9.16 -20.44 55.43
CA ILE A 109 -9.31 -21.30 56.62
C ILE A 109 -10.78 -21.45 57.00
N HIS A 110 -11.55 -20.35 57.02
CA HIS A 110 -12.98 -20.40 57.33
C HIS A 110 -13.76 -21.25 56.31
N TYR A 111 -13.53 -21.09 55.01
CA TYR A 111 -14.23 -21.91 54.01
C TYR A 111 -13.83 -23.40 54.09
N ILE A 112 -12.57 -23.69 54.39
CA ILE A 112 -12.12 -25.07 54.64
C ILE A 112 -12.84 -25.64 55.88
N GLN A 113 -12.94 -24.86 56.96
CA GLN A 113 -13.65 -25.27 58.17
C GLN A 113 -15.13 -25.58 57.88
N ALA A 114 -15.81 -24.73 57.12
CA ALA A 114 -17.20 -24.96 56.71
C ALA A 114 -17.33 -26.21 55.82
N SER A 115 -16.39 -26.44 54.90
CA SER A 115 -16.37 -27.64 54.06
C SER A 115 -16.12 -28.92 54.88
N GLN A 116 -15.26 -28.86 55.89
CA GLN A 116 -15.00 -29.98 56.80
C GLN A 116 -16.22 -30.33 57.65
N LEU A 117 -16.99 -29.32 58.09
CA LEU A 117 -18.25 -29.53 58.81
C LEU A 117 -19.33 -30.16 57.92
N LEU A 118 -19.41 -29.76 56.65
CA LEU A 118 -20.38 -30.30 55.70
C LEU A 118 -20.06 -31.73 55.24
N GLY A 119 -18.79 -32.12 55.15
CA GLY A 119 -18.35 -33.47 54.78
C GLY A 119 -18.01 -33.64 53.28
N PRO A 120 -18.43 -34.71 52.60
CA PRO A 120 -18.41 -34.81 51.15
C PRO A 120 -19.79 -34.48 50.54
N ARG A 121 -19.81 -33.87 49.35
CA ARG A 121 -21.07 -33.60 48.62
C ARG A 121 -21.78 -34.93 48.29
N PRO A 122 -23.10 -35.06 48.54
CA PRO A 122 -23.85 -36.27 48.22
C PRO A 122 -24.00 -36.47 46.70
N ASN A 123 -24.09 -37.73 46.26
CA ASN A 123 -24.34 -38.07 44.86
C ASN A 123 -25.86 -38.20 44.61
N LEU A 124 -26.42 -37.34 43.74
CA LEU A 124 -27.87 -37.11 43.65
C LEU A 124 -28.66 -38.05 42.71
N ASN A 125 -28.04 -39.01 42.00
CA ASN A 125 -28.74 -39.85 41.00
C ASN A 125 -28.34 -41.35 41.03
N SER A 126 -28.09 -41.92 42.21
CA SER A 126 -27.44 -43.25 42.31
C SER A 126 -28.36 -44.45 42.52
N SER A 127 -29.62 -44.29 42.97
CA SER A 127 -30.42 -45.41 43.47
C SER A 127 -31.75 -45.69 42.76
N HIS A 128 -32.37 -44.73 42.08
CA HIS A 128 -33.60 -44.94 41.29
C HIS A 128 -33.62 -44.03 40.05
N GLN A 129 -33.51 -44.61 38.86
CA GLN A 129 -33.66 -43.88 37.60
C GLN A 129 -35.16 -43.64 37.35
N TRP A 130 -35.58 -42.37 37.31
CA TRP A 130 -36.97 -42.02 37.01
C TRP A 130 -37.38 -42.52 35.62
N GLU A 131 -38.35 -43.44 35.57
CA GLU A 131 -38.95 -43.90 34.32
C GLU A 131 -39.94 -42.85 33.79
N ASN A 132 -40.08 -42.73 32.46
CA ASN A 132 -41.01 -41.78 31.85
C ASN A 132 -42.47 -42.28 31.95
N ILE A 133 -43.03 -42.20 33.15
CA ILE A 133 -44.39 -42.66 33.50
C ILE A 133 -45.43 -41.68 32.95
N LYS A 134 -46.56 -42.19 32.43
CA LYS A 134 -47.67 -41.33 32.00
C LYS A 134 -48.51 -40.92 33.21
N LEU A 135 -49.03 -39.69 33.22
CA LEU A 135 -49.83 -39.17 34.36
C LEU A 135 -51.00 -40.07 34.77
N ALA A 136 -51.59 -40.81 33.84
CA ALA A 136 -52.69 -41.74 34.10
C ALA A 136 -52.28 -43.00 34.90
N GLU A 137 -50.98 -43.31 34.95
CA GLU A 137 -50.42 -44.48 35.63
C GLU A 137 -50.03 -44.18 37.10
N GLU A 138 -50.08 -42.90 37.51
CA GLU A 138 -49.83 -42.50 38.89
C GLU A 138 -51.04 -42.77 39.81
N SER A 139 -50.75 -43.26 41.01
CA SER A 139 -51.78 -43.54 42.02
C SER A 139 -52.06 -42.31 42.91
N ARG A 140 -53.26 -42.24 43.50
CA ARG A 140 -53.65 -41.16 44.43
C ARG A 140 -52.94 -41.27 45.80
N GLN A 141 -52.26 -42.37 46.09
CA GLN A 141 -51.63 -42.64 47.39
C GLN A 141 -50.10 -42.56 47.27
N LEU A 142 -49.45 -41.89 48.22
CA LEU A 142 -48.01 -41.64 48.25
C LEU A 142 -47.16 -42.92 48.36
N GLU A 143 -47.68 -43.98 48.99
CA GLU A 143 -46.95 -45.23 49.22
C GLU A 143 -46.66 -46.02 47.93
N ASN A 144 -47.33 -45.69 46.83
CA ASN A 144 -47.19 -46.35 45.52
C ASN A 144 -46.94 -45.33 44.40
N SER A 145 -46.41 -44.15 44.75
CA SER A 145 -46.06 -43.09 43.82
C SER A 145 -44.56 -43.04 43.60
N HIS A 146 -44.14 -42.72 42.38
CA HIS A 146 -42.73 -42.68 42.00
C HIS A 146 -41.99 -41.45 42.54
N PHE A 147 -42.69 -40.47 43.13
CA PHE A 147 -42.08 -39.28 43.72
C PHE A 147 -41.23 -39.63 44.95
N LEU A 148 -39.94 -39.28 44.90
CA LEU A 148 -38.99 -39.45 46.01
C LEU A 148 -38.80 -38.13 46.76
N PRO A 149 -38.58 -38.15 48.09
CA PRO A 149 -38.26 -36.95 48.84
C PRO A 149 -36.94 -36.35 48.33
N PRO A 150 -36.87 -35.05 48.03
CA PRO A 150 -35.66 -34.41 47.55
C PRO A 150 -34.62 -34.28 48.67
N TYR A 151 -33.37 -34.05 48.28
CA TYR A 151 -32.35 -33.59 49.22
C TYR A 151 -32.63 -32.15 49.68
N ASN A 152 -32.03 -31.71 50.78
CA ASN A 152 -32.21 -30.36 51.27
C ASN A 152 -31.49 -29.33 50.37
N GLU A 153 -32.26 -28.46 49.72
CA GLU A 153 -31.77 -27.42 48.79
C GLU A 153 -30.80 -26.42 49.45
N LEU A 154 -31.07 -26.00 50.68
CA LEU A 154 -30.20 -25.05 51.40
C LEU A 154 -28.85 -25.67 51.71
N LEU A 155 -28.83 -26.93 52.16
CA LEU A 155 -27.58 -27.66 52.39
C LEU A 155 -26.78 -27.85 51.10
N LEU A 156 -27.46 -28.18 49.99
CA LEU A 156 -26.81 -28.29 48.69
C LEU A 156 -26.19 -26.96 48.26
N SER A 157 -26.87 -25.84 48.48
CA SER A 157 -26.37 -24.50 48.15
C SER A 157 -25.10 -24.10 48.90
N TYR A 158 -24.85 -24.62 50.11
CA TYR A 158 -23.60 -24.36 50.82
C TYR A 158 -22.40 -25.01 50.13
N TRP A 159 -22.58 -26.20 49.53
CA TRP A 159 -21.54 -26.82 48.70
C TRP A 159 -21.15 -25.90 47.55
N ASP A 160 -22.14 -25.43 46.80
CA ASP A 160 -21.91 -24.57 45.64
C ASP A 160 -21.26 -23.23 46.06
N LYS A 161 -21.73 -22.62 47.16
CA LYS A 161 -21.11 -21.39 47.71
C LYS A 161 -19.65 -21.62 48.06
N LEU A 162 -19.33 -22.65 48.83
CA LEU A 162 -17.96 -22.93 49.24
C LEU A 162 -17.06 -23.25 48.06
N GLU A 163 -17.57 -24.00 47.08
CA GLU A 163 -16.86 -24.32 45.85
C GLU A 163 -16.48 -23.06 45.08
N ILE A 164 -17.43 -22.14 44.88
CA ILE A 164 -17.19 -20.84 44.21
C ILE A 164 -16.17 -20.01 44.99
N ARG A 165 -16.33 -19.88 46.32
CA ARG A 165 -15.42 -19.06 47.16
C ARG A 165 -14.00 -19.62 47.16
N LEU A 166 -13.86 -20.94 47.31
CA LEU A 166 -12.56 -21.61 47.26
C LEU A 166 -11.94 -21.57 45.87
N TYR A 167 -12.75 -21.67 44.81
CA TYR A 167 -12.29 -21.48 43.44
C TYR A 167 -11.71 -20.09 43.24
N ASN A 168 -12.41 -19.04 43.64
CA ASN A 168 -11.93 -17.66 43.51
C ASN A 168 -10.61 -17.44 44.27
N LEU A 169 -10.51 -17.96 45.51
CA LEU A 169 -9.27 -17.91 46.31
C LEU A 169 -8.11 -18.74 45.74
N ARG A 170 -8.37 -19.73 44.90
CA ARG A 170 -7.35 -20.53 44.20
C ARG A 170 -6.81 -19.82 42.97
N HIS A 171 -7.59 -18.92 42.36
CA HIS A 171 -7.27 -18.27 41.08
C HIS A 171 -6.98 -16.77 41.19
N ASN A 172 -6.81 -16.25 42.42
CA ASN A 172 -6.57 -14.84 42.66
C ASN A 172 -7.70 -13.94 42.10
N LEU A 173 -8.94 -14.38 42.28
CA LEU A 173 -10.17 -13.65 41.95
C LEU A 173 -10.76 -13.03 43.22
N ASN A 174 -11.58 -11.99 43.09
CA ASN A 174 -12.38 -11.44 44.20
C ASN A 174 -13.71 -12.23 44.35
N LEU A 175 -14.59 -11.78 45.25
CA LEU A 175 -15.90 -12.42 45.46
C LEU A 175 -16.80 -12.38 44.21
N ASP A 176 -16.64 -11.37 43.36
CA ASP A 176 -17.41 -11.16 42.12
C ASP A 176 -16.77 -11.85 40.89
N GLY A 177 -15.63 -12.54 41.06
CA GLY A 177 -14.92 -13.23 39.99
C GLY A 177 -13.96 -12.36 39.16
N GLN A 178 -13.72 -11.11 39.57
CA GLN A 178 -12.74 -10.23 38.93
C GLN A 178 -11.32 -10.59 39.37
N PRO A 179 -10.34 -10.63 38.45
CA PRO A 179 -8.95 -10.95 38.81
C PRO A 179 -8.32 -9.80 39.62
N LEU A 180 -7.63 -10.14 40.72
CA LEU A 180 -6.87 -9.16 41.52
C LEU A 180 -5.56 -8.73 40.82
N HIS A 181 -5.07 -9.53 39.87
CA HIS A 181 -3.91 -9.19 39.06
C HIS A 181 -4.36 -8.61 37.71
N LEU A 182 -3.67 -7.56 37.25
CA LEU A 182 -3.94 -7.00 35.93
C LEU A 182 -3.47 -7.97 34.83
N PRO A 183 -4.25 -8.16 33.76
CA PRO A 183 -3.82 -8.98 32.64
C PRO A 183 -2.60 -8.34 31.95
N LEU A 184 -1.78 -9.17 31.30
CA LEU A 184 -0.66 -8.69 30.51
C LEU A 184 -1.16 -7.92 29.28
N PHE A 185 -0.61 -6.74 29.04
CA PHE A 185 -0.83 -5.99 27.81
C PHE A 185 0.24 -6.39 26.79
N ALA A 186 -0.18 -6.86 25.61
CA ALA A 186 0.74 -7.11 24.52
C ALA A 186 1.10 -5.79 23.82
N THR A 187 2.39 -5.49 23.67
CA THR A 187 2.84 -4.42 22.79
C THR A 187 2.63 -4.85 21.34
N PRO A 188 2.02 -4.03 20.46
CA PRO A 188 1.90 -4.35 19.05
C PRO A 188 3.30 -4.55 18.45
N VAL A 189 3.44 -5.53 17.56
CA VAL A 189 4.70 -5.80 16.86
C VAL A 189 4.97 -4.68 15.86
N ASP A 190 6.23 -4.21 15.80
CA ASP A 190 6.62 -3.14 14.89
C ASP A 190 6.29 -3.46 13.43
N PRO A 191 5.60 -2.56 12.70
CA PRO A 191 5.30 -2.76 11.29
C PRO A 191 6.61 -2.77 10.47
N LYS A 192 6.75 -3.74 9.57
CA LYS A 192 7.93 -3.86 8.72
C LYS A 192 8.09 -2.63 7.82
N ALA A 193 9.30 -2.07 7.79
CA ALA A 193 9.63 -0.99 6.88
C ALA A 193 9.67 -1.48 5.42
N LEU A 194 9.12 -0.68 4.50
CA LEU A 194 9.24 -0.91 3.06
C LEU A 194 10.69 -0.67 2.62
N GLN A 195 11.26 -1.61 1.86
CA GLN A 195 12.61 -1.47 1.31
C GLN A 195 12.57 -0.90 -0.10
N ARG A 196 13.51 0.02 -0.39
CA ARG A 196 13.64 0.64 -1.72
C ARG A 196 14.25 -0.36 -2.70
N GLN A 197 13.57 -0.61 -3.80
CA GLN A 197 14.12 -1.30 -4.96
C GLN A 197 14.55 -0.28 -6.02
N HIS A 198 15.56 -0.62 -6.82
CA HIS A 198 15.97 0.14 -8.00
C HIS A 198 15.85 -0.76 -9.22
N GLY A 199 15.47 -0.19 -10.37
CA GLY A 199 15.40 -0.93 -11.63
C GLY A 199 16.81 -1.27 -12.13
N ALA A 200 17.29 -2.49 -11.87
CA ALA A 200 18.59 -2.96 -12.35
C ALA A 200 18.58 -3.39 -13.83
N GLY A 201 17.64 -2.87 -14.64
CA GLY A 201 17.47 -3.24 -16.05
C GLY A 201 18.65 -2.82 -16.95
N ASN A 202 19.55 -1.99 -16.45
CA ASN A 202 20.75 -1.55 -17.15
C ASN A 202 21.87 -2.61 -17.04
N GLY A 203 21.99 -3.44 -18.07
CA GLY A 203 23.01 -4.49 -18.20
C GLY A 203 24.26 -4.11 -19.01
N ILE A 204 25.01 -5.11 -19.48
CA ILE A 204 26.19 -4.93 -20.34
C ILE A 204 25.74 -4.48 -21.74
N ASN A 205 26.40 -3.46 -22.30
CA ASN A 205 26.17 -2.99 -23.67
C ASN A 205 26.92 -3.88 -24.69
N SER A 206 26.22 -4.37 -25.71
CA SER A 206 26.81 -5.03 -26.87
C SER A 206 27.26 -3.98 -27.88
N SER A 207 28.52 -4.01 -28.29
CA SER A 207 29.02 -3.11 -29.34
C SER A 207 28.65 -3.65 -30.73
N GLU A 208 27.80 -2.94 -31.45
CA GLU A 208 27.51 -3.20 -32.88
C GLU A 208 28.78 -2.95 -33.72
N GLN A 209 29.09 -3.86 -34.65
CA GLN A 209 30.20 -3.68 -35.59
C GLN A 209 29.81 -2.75 -36.75
N ILE A 210 30.74 -1.90 -37.19
CA ILE A 210 30.51 -0.94 -38.27
C ILE A 210 30.67 -1.65 -39.63
N ALA A 211 29.72 -1.43 -40.55
CA ALA A 211 29.81 -1.94 -41.92
C ALA A 211 30.96 -1.27 -42.71
N THR A 212 31.54 -1.95 -43.70
CA THR A 212 32.56 -1.33 -44.58
C THR A 212 31.89 -0.61 -45.76
N ALA A 213 32.27 0.64 -46.04
CA ALA A 213 31.70 1.41 -47.15
C ALA A 213 32.16 0.91 -48.53
N GLN A 214 31.24 0.97 -49.50
CA GLN A 214 31.55 0.83 -50.92
C GLN A 214 32.06 2.16 -51.51
N THR A 215 32.91 2.09 -52.54
CA THR A 215 33.43 3.29 -53.23
C THR A 215 32.33 4.04 -53.98
N SER A 216 32.24 5.36 -53.79
CA SER A 216 31.36 6.25 -54.55
C SER A 216 32.05 6.86 -55.77
N LEU A 217 31.25 7.20 -56.80
CA LEU A 217 31.67 7.99 -57.97
C LEU A 217 31.77 9.48 -57.66
N TYR A 218 31.07 9.96 -56.64
CA TYR A 218 31.04 11.37 -56.29
C TYR A 218 32.22 11.76 -55.39
N ARG A 219 32.71 12.98 -55.57
CA ARG A 219 33.77 13.58 -54.76
C ARG A 219 33.27 13.96 -53.37
N PHE A 220 34.22 14.23 -52.48
CA PHE A 220 33.98 14.53 -51.08
C PHE A 220 32.94 15.64 -50.81
N PRO A 221 32.97 16.81 -51.47
CA PRO A 221 32.06 17.92 -51.15
C PRO A 221 30.56 17.59 -51.27
N LEU A 222 30.18 16.82 -52.28
CA LEU A 222 28.79 16.40 -52.43
C LEU A 222 28.40 15.34 -51.40
N LEU A 223 29.32 14.41 -51.09
CA LEU A 223 29.06 13.35 -50.11
C LEU A 223 28.94 13.90 -48.69
N ILE A 224 29.78 14.85 -48.29
CA ILE A 224 29.71 15.47 -46.96
C ILE A 224 28.41 16.29 -46.80
N GLU A 225 27.98 17.00 -47.85
CA GLU A 225 26.70 17.73 -47.84
C GLU A 225 25.53 16.76 -47.64
N ARG A 226 25.47 15.67 -48.41
CA ARG A 226 24.39 14.66 -48.30
C ARG A 226 24.44 13.92 -46.97
N ALA A 227 25.64 13.58 -46.47
CA ALA A 227 25.81 12.93 -45.18
C ALA A 227 25.37 13.84 -44.01
N LYS A 228 25.74 15.12 -44.02
CA LYS A 228 25.30 16.10 -43.01
C LYS A 228 23.77 16.26 -42.99
N SER A 229 23.12 16.32 -44.15
CA SER A 229 21.65 16.36 -44.22
C SER A 229 21.02 15.09 -43.65
N ALA A 230 21.56 13.91 -43.97
CA ALA A 230 21.07 12.63 -43.44
C ALA A 230 21.26 12.53 -41.92
N VAL A 231 22.42 12.93 -41.39
CA VAL A 231 22.69 12.97 -39.95
C VAL A 231 21.78 13.96 -39.22
N SER A 232 21.47 15.10 -39.83
CA SER A 232 20.49 16.04 -39.26
C SER A 232 19.10 15.41 -39.11
N ALA A 233 18.70 14.56 -40.07
CA ALA A 233 17.45 13.80 -39.96
C ALA A 233 17.52 12.75 -38.83
N VAL A 234 18.66 12.07 -38.65
CA VAL A 234 18.88 11.15 -37.51
C VAL A 234 18.71 11.90 -36.18
N ILE A 235 19.35 13.07 -36.02
CA ILE A 235 19.21 13.89 -34.80
C ILE A 235 17.76 14.31 -34.57
N GLN A 236 17.04 14.73 -35.62
CA GLN A 236 15.63 15.10 -35.51
C GLN A 236 14.74 13.91 -35.06
N PHE A 237 14.98 12.72 -35.59
CA PHE A 237 14.29 11.50 -35.16
C PHE A 237 14.65 11.10 -33.73
N GLY A 238 15.92 11.24 -33.32
CA GLY A 238 16.37 10.99 -31.94
C GLY A 238 15.66 11.90 -30.93
N ASN A 239 15.59 13.20 -31.20
CA ASN A 239 14.85 14.17 -30.37
C ASN A 239 13.34 13.83 -30.30
N SER A 240 12.76 13.43 -31.43
CA SER A 240 11.35 13.02 -31.48
C SER A 240 11.10 11.76 -30.65
N LEU A 241 12.03 10.79 -30.73
CA LEU A 241 11.97 9.54 -29.96
C LEU A 241 12.08 9.81 -28.46
N GLN A 242 13.04 10.64 -28.04
CA GLN A 242 13.17 11.04 -26.63
C GLN A 242 11.87 11.67 -26.11
N SER A 243 11.28 12.61 -26.85
CA SER A 243 10.03 13.26 -26.40
C SER A 243 8.87 12.27 -26.30
N VAL A 244 8.78 11.29 -27.20
CA VAL A 244 7.76 10.23 -27.15
C VAL A 244 7.96 9.31 -25.96
N LEU A 245 9.20 8.87 -25.69
CA LEU A 245 9.54 8.02 -24.54
C LEU A 245 9.22 8.71 -23.21
N GLU A 246 9.62 9.98 -23.05
CA GLU A 246 9.30 10.75 -21.84
C GLU A 246 7.78 10.93 -21.65
N ARG A 247 7.03 11.18 -22.72
CA ARG A 247 5.57 11.30 -22.66
C ARG A 247 4.89 9.97 -22.33
N GLN A 248 5.43 8.85 -22.82
CA GLN A 248 4.94 7.51 -22.51
C GLN A 248 5.03 7.21 -21.00
N ASP A 249 6.17 7.53 -20.39
CA ASP A 249 6.39 7.31 -18.95
C ASP A 249 5.54 8.26 -18.08
N ASN A 250 5.43 9.53 -18.47
CA ASN A 250 4.57 10.49 -17.79
C ASN A 250 3.09 10.08 -17.82
N GLU A 251 2.62 9.51 -18.93
CA GLU A 251 1.27 9.00 -19.06
C GLU A 251 1.05 7.76 -18.18
N ALA A 252 2.04 6.86 -18.13
CA ALA A 252 1.98 5.71 -17.22
C ALA A 252 1.92 6.12 -15.74
N MET A 253 2.70 7.15 -15.35
CA MET A 253 2.67 7.72 -13.99
C MET A 253 1.33 8.38 -13.68
N THR A 254 0.81 9.18 -14.63
CA THR A 254 -0.48 9.86 -14.47
C THR A 254 -1.60 8.84 -14.26
N LEU A 255 -1.64 7.78 -15.07
CA LEU A 255 -2.64 6.71 -14.94
C LEU A 255 -2.56 6.00 -13.58
N LEU A 256 -1.34 5.68 -13.12
CA LEU A 256 -1.12 5.08 -11.80
C LEU A 256 -1.63 5.98 -10.66
N PHE A 257 -1.33 7.29 -10.73
CA PHE A 257 -1.78 8.26 -9.73
C PHE A 257 -3.31 8.35 -9.69
N GLN A 258 -3.98 8.40 -10.85
CA GLN A 258 -5.44 8.43 -10.92
C GLN A 258 -6.07 7.18 -10.29
N GLN A 259 -5.52 5.99 -10.55
CA GLN A 259 -5.99 4.74 -9.95
C GLN A 259 -5.83 4.72 -8.42
N GLN A 260 -4.67 5.19 -7.92
CA GLN A 260 -4.44 5.29 -6.47
C GLN A 260 -5.41 6.27 -5.82
N GLN A 261 -5.63 7.44 -6.45
CA GLN A 261 -6.57 8.45 -5.97
C GLN A 261 -8.01 7.92 -5.92
N GLN A 262 -8.46 7.20 -6.95
CA GLN A 262 -9.78 6.57 -6.97
C GLN A 262 -9.97 5.62 -5.77
N LYS A 263 -8.95 4.82 -5.46
CA LYS A 263 -8.98 3.89 -4.33
C LYS A 263 -8.98 4.60 -2.98
N VAL A 264 -8.20 5.67 -2.84
CA VAL A 264 -8.18 6.51 -1.63
C VAL A 264 -9.55 7.15 -1.40
N LEU A 265 -10.18 7.70 -2.44
CA LEU A 265 -11.50 8.32 -2.33
C LEU A 265 -12.59 7.31 -1.94
N GLN A 266 -12.50 6.07 -2.43
CA GLN A 266 -13.38 5.00 -1.98
C GLN A 266 -13.23 4.74 -0.48
N HIS A 267 -12.00 4.62 0.03
CA HIS A 267 -11.79 4.45 1.48
C HIS A 267 -12.23 5.67 2.29
N THR A 268 -12.08 6.89 1.76
CA THR A 268 -12.62 8.11 2.39
C THR A 268 -14.15 8.04 2.50
N LYS A 269 -14.84 7.59 1.45
CA LYS A 269 -16.30 7.36 1.49
C LYS A 269 -16.70 6.37 2.58
N ASP A 270 -15.97 5.25 2.70
CA ASP A 270 -16.23 4.24 3.73
C ASP A 270 -16.09 4.82 5.15
N ILE A 271 -15.09 5.70 5.37
CA ILE A 271 -14.92 6.42 6.65
C ILE A 271 -16.11 7.33 6.92
N GLN A 272 -16.60 8.08 5.92
CA GLN A 272 -17.78 8.94 6.09
C GLN A 272 -19.05 8.14 6.40
N ASN A 273 -19.17 6.94 5.84
CA ASN A 273 -20.27 6.05 6.17
C ASN A 273 -20.26 5.66 7.66
N ASN A 274 -19.09 5.32 8.21
CA ASN A 274 -18.95 5.07 9.65
C ASN A 274 -19.21 6.32 10.50
N ASN A 275 -18.87 7.52 10.01
CA ASN A 275 -19.14 8.77 10.72
C ASN A 275 -20.64 9.02 10.93
N ILE A 276 -21.48 8.65 9.95
CA ILE A 276 -22.94 8.69 10.08
C ILE A 276 -23.41 7.74 11.18
N GLN A 277 -22.87 6.52 11.23
CA GLN A 277 -23.21 5.51 12.24
C GLN A 277 -22.91 6.01 13.67
N VAL A 278 -21.80 6.72 13.86
CA VAL A 278 -21.45 7.35 15.15
C VAL A 278 -22.49 8.39 15.58
N LEU A 279 -22.97 9.21 14.64
CA LEU A 279 -23.97 10.23 14.93
C LEU A 279 -25.37 9.64 15.14
N GLN A 280 -25.71 8.56 14.45
CA GLN A 280 -26.94 7.80 14.72
C GLN A 280 -26.95 7.24 16.15
N ALA A 281 -25.85 6.61 16.56
CA ALA A 281 -25.71 6.10 17.94
C ALA A 281 -25.75 7.25 18.98
N SER A 282 -25.15 8.40 18.67
CA SER A 282 -25.19 9.59 19.54
C SER A 282 -26.61 10.16 19.69
N LEU A 283 -27.41 10.06 18.64
CA LEU A 283 -28.81 10.49 18.63
C LEU A 283 -29.67 9.56 19.50
N GLU A 284 -29.52 8.24 19.38
CA GLU A 284 -30.18 7.26 20.26
C GLU A 284 -29.81 7.44 21.74
N ALA A 285 -28.54 7.73 22.02
CA ALA A 285 -28.08 8.04 23.37
C ALA A 285 -28.74 9.32 23.93
N THR A 286 -28.85 10.36 23.10
CA THR A 286 -29.54 11.61 23.47
C THR A 286 -31.04 11.40 23.69
N ASP A 287 -31.68 10.56 22.89
CA ASP A 287 -33.11 10.22 23.04
C ASP A 287 -33.37 9.48 24.36
N SER A 288 -32.46 8.59 24.76
CA SER A 288 -32.52 7.89 26.04
C SER A 288 -32.42 8.87 27.22
N LEU A 289 -31.54 9.88 27.14
CA LEU A 289 -31.43 10.93 28.15
C LEU A 289 -32.72 11.75 28.25
N LYS A 290 -33.31 12.11 27.11
CA LYS A 290 -34.58 12.85 27.05
C LYS A 290 -35.71 12.03 27.69
N SER A 291 -35.85 10.77 27.32
CA SER A 291 -36.84 9.86 27.89
C SER A 291 -36.69 9.70 29.41
N ALA A 292 -35.46 9.63 29.91
CA ALA A 292 -35.19 9.58 31.36
C ALA A 292 -35.62 10.87 32.08
N ALA A 293 -35.39 12.04 31.47
CA ALA A 293 -35.85 13.32 32.01
C ALA A 293 -37.39 13.42 31.99
N GLU A 294 -38.05 12.96 30.92
CA GLU A 294 -39.51 12.87 30.83
C GLU A 294 -40.10 11.97 31.91
N GLN A 295 -39.48 10.82 32.17
CA GLN A 295 -39.88 9.92 33.24
C GLN A 295 -39.72 10.56 34.62
N ARG A 296 -38.62 11.28 34.87
CA ARG A 296 -38.40 12.02 36.12
C ARG A 296 -39.45 13.11 36.32
N ARG A 297 -39.73 13.90 35.29
CA ARG A 297 -40.79 14.92 35.33
C ARG A 297 -42.15 14.29 35.64
N LYS A 298 -42.49 13.18 34.95
CA LYS A 298 -43.75 12.46 35.17
C LYS A 298 -43.87 12.00 36.63
N HIS A 299 -42.80 11.41 37.17
CA HIS A 299 -42.76 10.95 38.56
C HIS A 299 -43.03 12.09 39.56
N TYR A 300 -42.30 13.21 39.47
CA TYR A 300 -42.51 14.34 40.40
C TYR A 300 -43.86 15.04 40.20
N LYS A 301 -44.37 15.08 38.96
CA LYS A 301 -45.71 15.57 38.67
C LYS A 301 -46.77 14.71 39.36
N GLU A 302 -46.67 13.38 39.27
CA GLU A 302 -47.58 12.46 39.95
C GLU A 302 -47.52 12.62 41.48
N LEU A 303 -46.33 12.79 42.07
CA LEU A 303 -46.19 13.06 43.50
C LEU A 303 -46.86 14.37 43.94
N LEU A 304 -46.72 15.43 43.14
CA LEU A 304 -47.35 16.73 43.41
C LEU A 304 -48.86 16.69 43.24
N ASP A 305 -49.35 16.06 42.16
CA ASP A 305 -50.77 15.98 41.84
C ASP A 305 -51.54 15.13 42.89
N ASN A 306 -50.89 14.09 43.43
CA ASN A 306 -51.46 13.25 44.50
C ASN A 306 -51.40 13.90 45.89
N GLY A 307 -50.49 14.85 46.13
CA GLY A 307 -50.39 15.58 47.40
C GLY A 307 -49.96 14.71 48.59
N ILE A 308 -50.55 14.96 49.76
CA ILE A 308 -50.31 14.13 50.96
C ILE A 308 -51.07 12.81 50.85
N SER A 309 -50.48 11.72 51.32
CA SER A 309 -51.15 10.41 51.30
C SER A 309 -52.32 10.35 52.28
N SER A 310 -53.21 9.38 52.08
CA SER A 310 -54.33 9.11 53.00
C SER A 310 -53.85 8.87 54.43
N ASP A 311 -52.72 8.17 54.60
CA ASP A 311 -52.15 7.85 55.90
C ASP A 311 -51.52 9.08 56.57
N GLU A 312 -50.87 9.96 55.80
CA GLU A 312 -50.36 11.25 56.29
C GLU A 312 -51.49 12.17 56.77
N GLN A 313 -52.61 12.18 56.04
CA GLN A 313 -53.79 12.93 56.41
C GLN A 313 -54.46 12.37 57.67
N LEU A 314 -54.58 11.05 57.76
CA LEU A 314 -55.10 10.35 58.95
C LEU A 314 -54.22 10.58 60.18
N ALA A 315 -52.89 10.54 60.03
CA ALA A 315 -51.95 10.81 61.12
C ALA A 315 -52.09 12.24 61.68
N ILE A 316 -52.28 13.24 60.82
CA ILE A 316 -52.58 14.62 61.24
C ILE A 316 -53.91 14.67 62.00
N ASN A 317 -54.95 14.02 61.48
CA ASN A 317 -56.28 14.02 62.10
C ASN A 317 -56.26 13.37 63.49
N ILE A 318 -55.56 12.24 63.66
CA ILE A 318 -55.39 11.57 64.96
C ILE A 318 -54.65 12.48 65.95
N ARG A 319 -53.59 13.18 65.53
CA ARG A 319 -52.86 14.11 66.41
C ARG A 319 -53.74 15.29 66.85
N ILE A 320 -54.59 15.82 65.97
CA ILE A 320 -55.56 16.87 66.32
C ILE A 320 -56.58 16.34 67.34
N ALA A 321 -57.14 15.14 67.11
CA ALA A 321 -58.07 14.51 68.04
C ALA A 321 -57.41 14.25 69.42
N SER A 322 -56.14 13.82 69.44
CA SER A 322 -55.36 13.63 70.66
C SER A 322 -55.14 14.94 71.43
N ALA A 323 -54.83 16.05 70.76
CA ALA A 323 -54.71 17.35 71.40
C ALA A 323 -56.04 17.81 72.03
N ALA A 324 -57.17 17.59 71.34
CA ALA A 324 -58.50 17.90 71.87
C ALA A 324 -58.83 17.08 73.13
N LEU A 325 -58.60 15.76 73.09
CA LEU A 325 -58.83 14.89 74.25
C LEU A 325 -57.95 15.25 75.46
N ASN A 326 -56.69 15.65 75.24
CA ASN A 326 -55.82 16.14 76.31
C ASN A 326 -56.36 17.43 76.95
N GLY A 327 -56.93 18.35 76.16
CA GLY A 327 -57.56 19.57 76.66
C GLY A 327 -58.80 19.30 77.51
N GLU A 328 -59.66 18.38 77.08
CA GLU A 328 -60.90 18.01 77.79
C GLU A 328 -60.65 17.27 79.12
N SER A 329 -59.47 16.67 79.31
CA SER A 329 -59.07 15.98 80.55
C SER A 329 -59.00 16.89 81.78
N LEU A 330 -59.00 18.22 81.58
CA LEU A 330 -58.97 19.22 82.65
C LEU A 330 -60.22 19.18 83.54
N VAL A 331 -61.40 18.88 82.96
CA VAL A 331 -62.67 18.92 83.68
C VAL A 331 -62.79 17.77 84.71
N PRO A 332 -62.51 16.50 84.35
CA PRO A 332 -62.46 15.42 85.33
C PRO A 332 -61.41 15.62 86.42
N LEU A 333 -60.22 16.15 86.07
CA LEU A 333 -59.16 16.43 87.03
C LEU A 333 -59.59 17.48 88.06
N GLY A 334 -60.21 18.58 87.62
CA GLY A 334 -60.74 19.61 88.50
C GLY A 334 -61.84 19.10 89.44
N LEU A 335 -62.77 18.29 88.92
CA LEU A 335 -63.82 17.68 89.74
C LEU A 335 -63.27 16.68 90.76
N SER A 336 -62.31 15.83 90.37
CA SER A 336 -61.67 14.88 91.28
C SER A 336 -60.95 15.57 92.43
N ALA A 337 -60.30 16.70 92.16
CA ALA A 337 -59.58 17.48 93.16
C ALA A 337 -60.52 18.09 94.22
N VAL A 338 -61.69 18.57 93.79
CA VAL A 338 -62.73 19.08 94.71
C VAL A 338 -63.26 17.95 95.59
N LEU A 339 -63.50 16.77 95.01
CA LEU A 339 -63.97 15.61 95.77
C LEU A 339 -62.92 15.10 96.77
N ASP A 340 -61.63 15.11 96.43
CA ASP A 340 -60.50 14.73 97.29
C ASP A 340 -60.27 15.69 98.49
N THR A 341 -60.90 16.88 98.49
CA THR A 341 -60.87 17.79 99.66
C THR A 341 -61.95 17.47 100.69
N ALA A 342 -62.95 16.67 100.35
CA ALA A 342 -63.92 16.19 101.32
C ALA A 342 -63.25 15.21 102.30
N PRO A 343 -63.53 15.29 103.61
CA PRO A 343 -63.01 14.33 104.58
C PRO A 343 -63.57 12.93 104.27
N ASN A 344 -62.72 11.91 104.41
CA ASN A 344 -63.08 10.51 104.14
C ASN A 344 -62.89 9.60 105.37
N VAL A 345 -62.39 10.14 106.47
CA VAL A 345 -62.30 9.47 107.78
C VAL A 345 -63.23 10.20 108.76
N PHE A 346 -64.16 9.46 109.38
CA PHE A 346 -65.15 9.99 110.31
C PHE A 346 -65.21 9.14 111.60
N GLY A 347 -65.58 9.75 112.73
CA GLY A 347 -65.72 9.09 114.03
C GLY A 347 -64.82 9.73 115.09
N LEU A 348 -64.02 8.93 115.81
CA LEU A 348 -63.10 9.43 116.86
C LEU A 348 -61.88 10.19 116.31
N ALA A 349 -61.62 10.10 115.00
CA ALA A 349 -60.67 10.93 114.26
C ALA A 349 -61.40 11.56 113.08
N ASP A 350 -61.25 12.89 112.93
CA ASP A 350 -61.83 13.69 111.86
C ASP A 350 -60.71 14.07 110.87
N GLY A 351 -60.93 13.82 109.57
CA GLY A 351 -60.03 14.29 108.52
C GLY A 351 -59.82 13.31 107.36
N GLY A 352 -58.58 13.25 106.87
CA GLY A 352 -58.20 12.49 105.66
C GLY A 352 -58.24 13.29 104.35
N SER A 353 -58.71 14.54 104.37
CA SER A 353 -58.72 15.46 103.23
C SER A 353 -57.31 15.73 102.68
N ARG A 354 -57.19 15.75 101.35
CA ARG A 354 -55.91 16.05 100.68
C ARG A 354 -55.82 17.54 100.33
N TRP A 355 -55.28 18.35 101.24
CA TRP A 355 -55.15 19.80 101.03
C TRP A 355 -54.30 20.21 99.81
N GLY A 356 -53.35 19.34 99.41
CA GLY A 356 -52.56 19.52 98.19
C GLY A 356 -53.26 19.08 96.89
N ALA A 357 -54.46 18.50 96.94
CA ALA A 357 -55.13 17.95 95.76
C ALA A 357 -55.49 19.03 94.72
N ILE A 358 -55.92 20.21 95.16
CA ILE A 358 -56.25 21.33 94.25
C ILE A 358 -54.98 21.85 93.56
N SER A 359 -53.88 22.05 94.29
CA SER A 359 -52.62 22.52 93.68
C SER A 359 -51.99 21.46 92.77
N GLN A 360 -52.09 20.17 93.13
CA GLN A 360 -51.67 19.06 92.27
C GLN A 360 -52.52 18.97 90.99
N ALA A 361 -53.84 19.14 91.08
CA ALA A 361 -54.72 19.14 89.91
C ALA A 361 -54.50 20.34 88.99
N VAL A 362 -54.16 21.51 89.54
CA VAL A 362 -53.70 22.65 88.73
C VAL A 362 -52.38 22.34 88.04
N GLY A 363 -51.43 21.71 88.74
CA GLY A 363 -50.16 21.26 88.15
C GLY A 363 -50.34 20.25 87.02
N TRP A 364 -51.18 19.23 87.21
CA TRP A 364 -51.53 18.26 86.17
C TRP A 364 -52.33 18.90 85.03
N GLY A 365 -53.25 19.82 85.32
CA GLY A 365 -53.98 20.57 84.31
C GLY A 365 -53.05 21.42 83.42
N MET A 366 -52.06 22.10 84.02
CA MET A 366 -51.01 22.81 83.29
C MET A 366 -50.15 21.85 82.45
N GLN A 367 -49.83 20.67 82.97
CA GLN A 367 -49.09 19.65 82.25
C GLN A 367 -49.89 19.08 81.06
N SER A 368 -51.19 18.80 81.23
CA SER A 368 -52.10 18.38 80.14
C SER A 368 -52.20 19.44 79.05
N MET A 369 -52.27 20.72 79.43
CA MET A 369 -52.30 21.82 78.47
C MET A 369 -50.96 21.97 77.74
N ALA A 370 -49.83 21.81 78.45
CA ALA A 370 -48.51 21.80 77.82
C ALA A 370 -48.38 20.67 76.80
N MET A 371 -48.87 19.45 77.12
CA MET A 371 -48.90 18.32 76.18
C MET A 371 -49.81 18.57 74.97
N ALA A 372 -50.97 19.21 75.16
CA ALA A 372 -51.86 19.59 74.06
C ALA A 372 -51.20 20.63 73.13
N LEU A 373 -50.49 21.61 73.69
CA LEU A 373 -49.73 22.60 72.94
C LEU A 373 -48.54 21.97 72.19
N GLU A 374 -47.79 21.07 72.82
CA GLU A 374 -46.70 20.32 72.18
C GLU A 374 -47.20 19.44 71.03
N THR A 375 -48.33 18.74 71.22
CA THR A 375 -48.97 17.94 70.16
C THR A 375 -49.39 18.83 68.98
N THR A 376 -49.94 20.01 69.26
CA THR A 376 -50.35 20.98 68.25
C THR A 376 -49.14 21.57 67.52
N ALA A 377 -48.05 21.88 68.23
CA ALA A 377 -46.78 22.29 67.64
C ALA A 377 -46.24 21.20 66.70
N GLY A 378 -46.27 19.94 67.12
CA GLY A 378 -45.89 18.79 66.28
C GLY A 378 -46.76 18.64 65.02
N VAL A 379 -48.05 18.97 65.06
CA VAL A 379 -48.91 19.03 63.87
C VAL A 379 -48.48 20.16 62.93
N ARG A 380 -48.13 21.33 63.47
CA ARG A 380 -47.65 22.48 62.68
C ARG A 380 -46.32 22.16 61.99
N ASP A 381 -45.39 21.55 62.72
CA ASP A 381 -44.10 21.12 62.18
C ASP A 381 -44.26 20.06 61.09
N ALA A 382 -45.12 19.06 61.31
CA ALA A 382 -45.42 18.04 60.30
C ALA A 382 -46.00 18.65 59.02
N LYS A 383 -46.98 19.56 59.14
CA LYS A 383 -47.54 20.28 57.98
C LYS A 383 -46.50 21.17 57.30
N ALA A 384 -45.63 21.84 58.05
CA ALA A 384 -44.54 22.64 57.50
C ALA A 384 -43.55 21.77 56.70
N ASN A 385 -43.18 20.59 57.21
CA ASN A 385 -42.32 19.64 56.52
C ASN A 385 -42.97 19.11 55.23
N TYR A 386 -44.28 18.79 55.24
CA TYR A 386 -44.99 18.38 54.02
C TYR A 386 -45.03 19.50 52.97
N SER A 387 -45.21 20.74 53.39
CA SER A 387 -45.14 21.90 52.51
C SER A 387 -43.74 22.10 51.93
N ARG A 388 -42.68 21.97 52.74
CA ARG A 388 -41.28 22.02 52.26
C ARG A 388 -40.96 20.90 51.27
N ARG A 389 -41.44 19.68 51.54
CA ARG A 389 -41.32 18.55 50.61
C ARG A 389 -42.03 18.83 49.28
N ALA A 390 -43.23 19.42 49.32
CA ALA A 390 -43.94 19.81 48.10
C ALA A 390 -43.18 20.90 47.33
N GLN A 391 -42.56 21.88 48.00
CA GLN A 391 -41.70 22.88 47.36
C GLN A 391 -40.49 22.23 46.66
N GLU A 392 -39.85 21.27 47.33
CA GLU A 392 -38.74 20.51 46.75
C GLU A 392 -39.20 19.70 45.53
N TRP A 393 -40.34 19.00 45.62
CA TRP A 393 -40.89 18.28 44.47
C TRP A 393 -41.22 19.20 43.30
N THR A 394 -41.75 20.40 43.56
CA THR A 394 -41.98 21.42 42.52
C THR A 394 -40.67 21.83 41.87
N LEU A 395 -39.63 22.12 42.66
CA LEU A 395 -38.30 22.44 42.13
C LEU A 395 -37.76 21.32 41.24
N GLN A 396 -37.81 20.07 41.71
CA GLN A 396 -37.33 18.91 40.94
C GLN A 396 -38.14 18.68 39.66
N LYS A 397 -39.46 18.90 39.70
CA LYS A 397 -40.33 18.82 38.52
C LYS A 397 -39.98 19.89 37.49
N ASP A 398 -39.80 21.13 37.93
CA ASP A 398 -39.46 22.28 37.07
C ASP A 398 -38.05 22.15 36.49
N GLN A 399 -37.11 21.61 37.26
CA GLN A 399 -35.75 21.34 36.79
C GLN A 399 -35.75 20.22 35.73
N ALA A 400 -36.52 19.15 35.94
CA ALA A 400 -36.72 18.11 34.93
C ALA A 400 -37.41 18.63 33.66
N ASP A 401 -38.37 19.56 33.78
CA ASP A 401 -38.97 20.25 32.62
C ASP A 401 -37.90 21.00 31.81
N LYS A 402 -36.99 21.73 32.48
CA LYS A 402 -35.89 22.44 31.81
C LYS A 402 -34.87 21.49 31.18
N ASP A 403 -34.58 20.37 31.83
CA ASP A 403 -33.71 19.33 31.27
C ASP A 403 -34.31 18.76 29.97
N ILE A 404 -35.62 18.52 29.92
CA ILE A 404 -36.31 18.05 28.70
C ILE A 404 -36.20 19.09 27.57
N GLU A 405 -36.43 20.38 27.87
CA GLU A 405 -36.29 21.46 26.89
C GLU A 405 -34.85 21.52 26.34
N GLN A 406 -33.85 21.47 27.21
CA GLN A 406 -32.44 21.46 26.81
C GLN A 406 -32.10 20.24 25.93
N LEU A 407 -32.53 19.04 26.34
CA LEU A 407 -32.25 17.80 25.62
C LEU A 407 -32.98 17.74 24.27
N ALA A 408 -34.15 18.36 24.14
CA ALA A 408 -34.83 18.50 22.86
C ALA A 408 -34.01 19.36 21.86
N HIS A 409 -33.39 20.44 22.34
CA HIS A 409 -32.47 21.24 21.53
C HIS A 409 -31.19 20.48 21.17
N GLN A 410 -30.61 19.73 22.12
CA GLN A 410 -29.44 18.89 21.85
C GLN A 410 -29.74 17.79 20.83
N TYR A 411 -30.88 17.10 20.96
CA TYR A 411 -31.34 16.11 19.99
C TYR A 411 -31.44 16.71 18.59
N THR A 412 -32.04 17.90 18.48
CA THR A 412 -32.16 18.62 17.20
C THR A 412 -30.79 18.98 16.63
N SER A 413 -29.85 19.42 17.48
CA SER A 413 -28.47 19.71 17.06
C SER A 413 -27.73 18.47 16.54
N VAL A 414 -27.85 17.33 17.23
CA VAL A 414 -27.25 16.06 16.77
C VAL A 414 -27.90 15.59 15.47
N GLN A 415 -29.21 15.76 15.31
CA GLN A 415 -29.91 15.47 14.06
C GLN A 415 -29.41 16.34 12.91
N GLU A 416 -29.13 17.62 13.14
CA GLU A 416 -28.53 18.50 12.13
C GLU A 416 -27.09 18.09 11.78
N GLN A 417 -26.29 17.68 12.77
CA GLN A 417 -24.96 17.11 12.53
C GLN A 417 -25.02 15.84 11.70
N LEU A 418 -26.00 14.95 11.96
CA LEU A 418 -26.24 13.75 11.15
C LEU A 418 -26.61 14.11 9.71
N ASN A 419 -27.50 15.08 9.52
CA ASN A 419 -27.86 15.58 8.19
C ASN A 419 -26.65 16.18 7.45
N MET A 420 -25.76 16.87 8.17
CA MET A 420 -24.50 17.39 7.63
C MET A 420 -23.55 16.26 7.22
N ALA A 421 -23.36 15.24 8.07
CA ALA A 421 -22.53 14.08 7.76
C ALA A 421 -23.07 13.29 6.56
N GLN A 422 -24.40 13.17 6.43
CA GLN A 422 -25.03 12.56 5.26
C GLN A 422 -24.71 13.33 3.96
N LYS A 423 -24.71 14.68 4.02
CA LYS A 423 -24.27 15.50 2.88
C LYS A 423 -22.79 15.35 2.59
N GLN A 424 -21.94 15.18 3.61
CA GLN A 424 -20.51 14.91 3.44
C GLN A 424 -20.26 13.55 2.78
N LEU A 425 -21.04 12.52 3.12
CA LEU A 425 -20.98 11.23 2.43
C LEU A 425 -21.33 11.39 0.94
N ASN A 426 -22.41 12.10 0.63
CA ASN A 426 -22.80 12.37 -0.75
C ASN A 426 -21.74 13.18 -1.51
N LEU A 427 -21.06 14.11 -0.82
CA LEU A 427 -19.93 14.86 -1.39
C LEU A 427 -18.74 13.93 -1.68
N ALA A 428 -18.37 13.05 -0.76
CA ALA A 428 -17.29 12.07 -0.97
C ALA A 428 -17.62 11.10 -2.12
N GLU A 429 -18.89 10.69 -2.25
CA GLU A 429 -19.36 9.90 -3.38
C GLU A 429 -19.30 10.66 -4.71
N LEU A 430 -19.65 11.95 -4.70
CA LEU A 430 -19.53 12.81 -5.88
C LEU A 430 -18.06 13.00 -6.28
N GLU A 431 -17.16 13.22 -5.32
CA GLU A 431 -15.71 13.30 -5.55
C GLU A 431 -15.15 12.01 -6.12
N GLN A 432 -15.59 10.85 -5.61
CA GLN A 432 -15.28 9.54 -6.20
C GLN A 432 -15.74 9.46 -7.66
N GLY A 433 -16.97 9.91 -7.95
CA GLY A 433 -17.51 9.97 -9.32
C GLY A 433 -16.70 10.91 -10.24
N HIS A 434 -16.25 12.06 -9.73
CA HIS A 434 -15.36 12.95 -10.47
C HIS A 434 -14.00 12.31 -10.79
N ALA A 435 -13.40 11.62 -9.83
CA ALA A 435 -12.14 10.90 -10.05
C ALA A 435 -12.30 9.77 -11.08
N ASP A 436 -13.42 9.03 -11.03
CA ASP A 436 -13.72 7.98 -12.02
C ASP A 436 -13.91 8.56 -13.42
N ALA A 437 -14.65 9.68 -13.56
CA ALA A 437 -14.80 10.38 -14.82
C ALA A 437 -13.46 10.88 -15.39
N LEU A 438 -12.56 11.40 -14.53
CA LEU A 438 -11.20 11.80 -14.92
C LEU A 438 -10.37 10.59 -15.37
N TYR A 439 -10.40 9.49 -14.62
CA TYR A 439 -9.71 8.26 -14.99
C TYR A 439 -10.23 7.68 -16.32
N GLN A 440 -11.54 7.67 -16.52
CA GLN A 440 -12.16 7.24 -17.77
C GLN A 440 -11.74 8.14 -18.93
N MET A 441 -11.73 9.47 -18.73
CA MET A 441 -11.25 10.41 -19.74
C MET A 441 -9.78 10.15 -20.09
N GLN A 442 -8.90 9.93 -19.11
CA GLN A 442 -7.49 9.60 -19.39
C GLN A 442 -7.34 8.26 -20.11
N SER A 443 -8.12 7.25 -19.73
CA SER A 443 -8.10 5.92 -20.35
C SER A 443 -8.60 5.93 -21.79
N THR A 444 -9.64 6.73 -22.08
CA THR A 444 -10.27 6.82 -23.41
C THR A 444 -9.67 7.91 -24.30
N ARG A 445 -8.77 8.75 -23.76
CA ARG A 445 -8.15 9.84 -24.50
C ARG A 445 -7.33 9.30 -25.66
N PHE A 446 -7.47 9.93 -26.83
CA PHE A 446 -6.70 9.56 -28.02
C PHE A 446 -5.18 9.61 -27.80
N THR A 447 -4.65 10.66 -27.16
CA THR A 447 -3.23 10.77 -26.79
C THR A 447 -2.93 10.14 -25.43
N GLY A 448 -3.50 8.96 -25.16
CA GLY A 448 -3.22 8.18 -23.96
C GLY A 448 -2.04 7.22 -24.14
N LYS A 449 -1.87 6.32 -23.18
CA LYS A 449 -0.73 5.38 -23.12
C LYS A 449 -0.63 4.49 -24.36
N GLU A 450 -1.76 4.04 -24.91
CA GLU A 450 -1.79 3.17 -26.09
C GLU A 450 -1.16 3.81 -27.33
N LEU A 451 -1.45 5.10 -27.56
CA LEU A 451 -0.85 5.84 -28.66
C LEU A 451 0.67 5.97 -28.48
N TYR A 452 1.13 6.36 -27.29
CA TYR A 452 2.57 6.51 -27.04
C TYR A 452 3.31 5.18 -27.08
N ASN A 453 2.71 4.07 -26.62
CA ASN A 453 3.28 2.74 -26.80
C ASN A 453 3.50 2.41 -28.28
N TRP A 454 2.50 2.67 -29.12
CA TRP A 454 2.59 2.44 -30.57
C TRP A 454 3.63 3.37 -31.21
N MET A 455 3.63 4.66 -30.86
CA MET A 455 4.59 5.63 -31.38
C MET A 455 6.02 5.28 -30.98
N ALA A 456 6.26 4.92 -29.72
CA ALA A 456 7.58 4.52 -29.22
C ALA A 456 8.10 3.30 -29.98
N GLY A 457 7.28 2.26 -30.13
CA GLY A 457 7.66 1.05 -30.87
C GLY A 457 7.96 1.33 -32.35
N ARG A 458 7.09 2.10 -33.02
CA ARG A 458 7.27 2.43 -34.44
C ARG A 458 8.46 3.36 -34.67
N LEU A 459 8.61 4.40 -33.85
CA LEU A 459 9.65 5.41 -33.99
C LEU A 459 11.03 4.85 -33.62
N SER A 460 11.13 4.03 -32.58
CA SER A 460 12.38 3.34 -32.22
C SER A 460 12.86 2.43 -33.37
N GLY A 461 11.96 1.62 -33.95
CA GLY A 461 12.30 0.76 -35.10
C GLY A 461 12.72 1.54 -36.34
N LEU A 462 12.01 2.62 -36.69
CA LEU A 462 12.37 3.47 -37.84
C LEU A 462 13.66 4.27 -37.59
N TYR A 463 13.93 4.67 -36.34
CA TYR A 463 15.13 5.40 -35.97
C TYR A 463 16.38 4.56 -36.17
N PHE A 464 16.37 3.30 -35.73
CA PHE A 464 17.47 2.37 -35.98
C PHE A 464 17.72 2.16 -37.48
N GLN A 465 16.66 1.92 -38.26
CA GLN A 465 16.78 1.77 -39.71
C GLN A 465 17.33 3.02 -40.40
N LEU A 466 16.97 4.22 -39.92
CA LEU A 466 17.50 5.48 -40.44
C LEU A 466 18.98 5.66 -40.08
N PHE A 467 19.39 5.26 -38.88
CA PHE A 467 20.79 5.23 -38.47
C PHE A 467 21.61 4.30 -39.37
N ASP A 468 21.15 3.07 -39.58
CA ASP A 468 21.78 2.08 -40.46
C ASP A 468 21.84 2.53 -41.93
N ALA A 469 20.87 3.31 -42.39
CA ALA A 469 20.91 3.90 -43.73
C ALA A 469 21.87 5.10 -43.83
N THR A 470 22.12 5.81 -42.73
CA THR A 470 22.93 7.04 -42.69
C THR A 470 24.41 6.75 -42.44
N GLN A 471 24.73 5.76 -41.61
CA GLN A 471 26.11 5.40 -41.29
C GLN A 471 26.95 5.07 -42.53
N PRO A 472 26.46 4.31 -43.53
CA PRO A 472 27.19 4.05 -44.78
C PRO A 472 27.52 5.32 -45.56
N LEU A 473 26.66 6.34 -45.58
CA LEU A 473 26.95 7.62 -46.25
C LEU A 473 28.13 8.35 -45.59
N CYS A 474 28.20 8.31 -44.26
CA CYS A 474 29.33 8.89 -43.52
C CYS A 474 30.64 8.18 -43.83
N LEU A 475 30.59 6.85 -43.93
CA LEU A 475 31.73 6.02 -44.30
C LEU A 475 32.13 6.20 -45.77
N MET A 476 31.17 6.42 -46.68
CA MET A 476 31.46 6.79 -48.08
C MET A 476 32.17 8.14 -48.16
N ALA A 477 31.76 9.13 -47.36
CA ALA A 477 32.46 10.41 -47.28
C ALA A 477 33.89 10.24 -46.76
N LYS A 478 34.10 9.40 -45.72
CA LYS A 478 35.43 9.04 -45.23
C LYS A 478 36.30 8.42 -46.34
N ALA A 479 35.78 7.39 -47.00
CA ALA A 479 36.49 6.69 -48.06
C ALA A 479 36.79 7.58 -49.29
N ALA A 480 35.95 8.57 -49.58
CA ALA A 480 36.21 9.56 -50.62
C ALA A 480 37.34 10.52 -50.22
N LEU A 481 37.37 10.98 -48.97
CA LEU A 481 38.45 11.84 -48.49
C LEU A 481 39.80 11.11 -48.40
N GLU A 482 39.81 9.82 -48.03
CA GLU A 482 41.02 8.96 -48.02
C GLU A 482 41.65 8.80 -49.42
N LYS A 483 40.96 9.16 -50.50
CA LYS A 483 41.55 9.26 -51.83
C LYS A 483 42.30 10.56 -52.03
N GLU A 484 41.92 11.62 -51.33
CA GLU A 484 42.50 12.96 -51.52
C GLU A 484 43.57 13.27 -50.48
N VAL A 485 43.38 12.80 -49.24
CA VAL A 485 44.24 12.99 -48.06
C VAL A 485 44.81 11.65 -47.61
N ASP A 486 45.99 11.66 -47.00
CA ASP A 486 46.62 10.45 -46.45
C ASP A 486 45.78 9.83 -45.31
N LYS A 487 45.69 8.49 -45.31
CA LYS A 487 44.86 7.70 -44.39
C LYS A 487 45.22 7.95 -42.94
N ALA A 488 46.50 8.19 -42.64
CA ALA A 488 47.02 8.48 -41.30
C ALA A 488 46.29 9.66 -40.61
N LYS A 489 45.71 10.60 -41.37
CA LYS A 489 44.96 11.75 -40.85
C LYS A 489 43.50 11.42 -40.54
N THR A 490 42.98 10.30 -41.03
CA THR A 490 41.57 9.90 -40.95
C THR A 490 41.32 8.63 -40.10
N ASP A 491 42.39 7.97 -39.64
CA ASP A 491 42.33 6.71 -38.87
C ASP A 491 41.52 6.81 -37.57
N GLY A 492 41.49 7.97 -36.91
CA GLY A 492 40.75 8.18 -35.65
C GLY A 492 39.24 8.39 -35.79
N LEU A 493 38.69 8.38 -37.01
CA LEU A 493 37.29 8.69 -37.28
C LEU A 493 36.46 7.44 -37.58
N PHE A 494 35.22 7.39 -37.07
CA PHE A 494 34.28 6.28 -37.27
C PHE A 494 34.83 4.91 -36.83
N ILE A 495 35.47 4.85 -35.65
CA ILE A 495 36.05 3.61 -35.09
C ILE A 495 35.04 2.81 -34.26
N ARG A 496 34.08 3.49 -33.63
CA ARG A 496 33.03 2.88 -32.81
C ARG A 496 31.67 3.24 -33.40
N SER A 497 30.72 2.32 -33.28
CA SER A 497 29.33 2.66 -33.56
C SER A 497 28.85 3.64 -32.47
N GLY A 498 28.24 4.74 -32.89
CA GLY A 498 27.56 5.67 -31.99
C GLY A 498 26.25 5.13 -31.42
N TRP A 499 25.79 3.95 -31.88
CA TRP A 499 24.56 3.32 -31.42
C TRP A 499 24.75 2.61 -30.07
N ASN A 500 23.75 2.73 -29.19
CA ASN A 500 23.74 2.12 -27.87
C ASN A 500 22.38 1.44 -27.60
N ASP A 501 22.37 0.11 -27.63
CA ASP A 501 21.15 -0.69 -27.46
C ASP A 501 20.47 -0.46 -26.10
N LEU A 502 21.27 -0.25 -25.06
CA LEU A 502 20.76 -0.09 -23.70
C LEU A 502 19.89 1.17 -23.53
N TYR A 503 20.17 2.20 -24.32
CA TYR A 503 19.51 3.51 -24.24
C TYR A 503 18.74 3.85 -25.51
N GLN A 504 18.21 2.85 -26.23
CA GLN A 504 17.40 3.04 -27.44
C GLN A 504 18.12 3.82 -28.56
N GLY A 505 19.46 3.75 -28.60
CA GLY A 505 20.28 4.43 -29.60
C GLY A 505 20.31 5.96 -29.49
N LEU A 506 19.79 6.54 -28.39
CA LEU A 506 19.78 7.99 -28.22
C LEU A 506 21.18 8.60 -28.33
N LEU A 507 21.26 9.79 -28.93
CA LEU A 507 22.48 10.55 -29.21
C LEU A 507 23.42 9.94 -30.28
N ALA A 508 22.99 8.92 -31.02
CA ALA A 508 23.80 8.35 -32.10
C ALA A 508 24.04 9.33 -33.27
N GLY A 509 23.13 10.28 -33.50
CA GLY A 509 23.27 11.29 -34.54
C GLY A 509 24.35 12.33 -34.23
N GLU A 510 24.50 12.70 -32.97
CA GLU A 510 25.48 13.64 -32.46
C GLU A 510 26.91 13.10 -32.63
N ASP A 511 27.12 11.79 -32.44
CA ASP A 511 28.40 11.15 -32.72
C ASP A 511 28.74 11.20 -34.23
N LEU A 512 27.77 10.86 -35.10
CA LEU A 512 27.97 10.98 -36.55
C LEU A 512 28.26 12.42 -36.97
N GLN A 513 27.54 13.40 -36.41
CA GLN A 513 27.72 14.82 -36.72
C GLN A 513 29.11 15.30 -36.31
N LEU A 514 29.58 14.92 -35.13
CA LEU A 514 30.93 15.24 -34.66
C LEU A 514 31.99 14.62 -35.58
N ASN A 515 31.82 13.35 -35.95
CA ASN A 515 32.77 12.66 -36.82
C ASN A 515 32.80 13.25 -38.24
N LEU A 516 31.66 13.65 -38.79
CA LEU A 516 31.60 14.38 -40.07
C LEU A 516 32.22 15.77 -39.97
N GLN A 517 32.00 16.50 -38.88
CA GLN A 517 32.62 17.81 -38.69
C GLN A 517 34.15 17.70 -38.58
N LYS A 518 34.66 16.70 -37.86
CA LYS A 518 36.09 16.41 -37.82
C LYS A 518 36.62 16.04 -39.20
N LEU A 519 35.90 15.23 -39.96
CA LEU A 519 36.28 14.83 -41.32
C LEU A 519 36.36 16.04 -42.27
N GLU A 520 35.39 16.95 -42.20
CA GLU A 520 35.42 18.20 -42.97
C GLU A 520 36.57 19.12 -42.54
N ASN A 521 36.87 19.21 -41.24
CA ASN A 521 38.03 19.98 -40.78
C ASN A 521 39.34 19.40 -41.34
N VAL A 522 39.49 18.07 -41.39
CA VAL A 522 40.65 17.41 -42.00
C VAL A 522 40.74 17.77 -43.49
N TRP A 523 39.63 17.73 -44.21
CA TRP A 523 39.60 18.16 -45.61
C TRP A 523 40.06 19.62 -45.77
N LEU A 524 39.48 20.56 -45.01
CA LEU A 524 39.84 21.99 -45.12
C LEU A 524 41.28 22.32 -44.69
N MET A 525 41.87 21.55 -43.77
CA MET A 525 43.22 21.79 -43.28
C MET A 525 44.30 21.12 -44.15
N GLU A 526 44.03 19.93 -44.67
CA GLU A 526 45.00 19.11 -45.40
C GLU A 526 44.80 19.18 -46.93
N GLU A 527 43.74 19.83 -47.42
CA GLU A 527 43.58 20.09 -48.86
C GLU A 527 44.68 21.03 -49.35
N GLN A 528 45.41 20.57 -50.37
CA GLN A 528 46.52 21.30 -50.96
C GLN A 528 46.25 21.60 -52.42
N ARG A 529 46.86 22.69 -52.93
CA ARG A 529 46.81 23.03 -54.34
C ARG A 529 47.62 21.99 -55.14
N ALA A 530 46.95 21.26 -56.03
CA ALA A 530 47.61 20.35 -56.93
C ALA A 530 48.47 21.08 -57.96
N LEU A 531 49.65 20.54 -58.26
CA LEU A 531 50.42 20.92 -59.44
C LEU A 531 49.92 20.12 -60.64
N GLU A 532 49.34 20.81 -61.61
CA GLU A 532 48.72 20.21 -62.78
C GLU A 532 49.76 20.08 -63.90
N VAL A 533 49.97 18.85 -64.38
CA VAL A 533 50.89 18.55 -65.47
C VAL A 533 50.13 17.90 -66.62
N GLU A 534 50.29 18.46 -67.81
CA GLU A 534 49.81 17.86 -69.06
C GLU A 534 51.01 17.27 -69.80
N ARG A 535 51.01 15.95 -69.97
CA ARG A 535 52.03 15.21 -70.69
C ARG A 535 51.44 14.57 -71.93
N THR A 536 51.93 14.99 -73.09
CA THR A 536 51.60 14.38 -74.37
C THR A 536 52.53 13.21 -74.64
N VAL A 537 51.96 12.02 -74.80
CA VAL A 537 52.67 10.77 -75.07
C VAL A 537 52.29 10.27 -76.46
N SER A 538 53.28 10.17 -77.34
CA SER A 538 53.18 9.53 -78.65
C SER A 538 53.49 8.04 -78.52
N LEU A 539 52.57 7.17 -78.93
CA LEU A 539 52.81 5.72 -78.92
C LEU A 539 53.85 5.33 -79.97
N ALA A 540 53.88 5.99 -81.13
CA ALA A 540 54.89 5.76 -82.16
C ALA A 540 56.31 6.04 -81.62
N GLN A 541 56.49 7.15 -80.89
CA GLN A 541 57.76 7.46 -80.24
C GLN A 541 58.10 6.44 -79.15
N HIS A 542 57.12 6.10 -78.30
CA HIS A 542 57.34 5.16 -77.21
C HIS A 542 57.77 3.77 -77.72
N TYR A 543 57.05 3.20 -78.69
CA TYR A 543 57.38 1.89 -79.25
C TYR A 543 58.71 1.87 -80.02
N GLN A 544 59.16 3.00 -80.58
CA GLN A 544 60.49 3.10 -81.18
C GLN A 544 61.63 3.23 -80.15
N GLN A 545 61.33 3.76 -78.96
CA GLN A 545 62.27 3.97 -77.86
C GLN A 545 62.38 2.78 -76.90
N LEU A 546 61.60 1.72 -77.11
CA LEU A 546 61.75 0.47 -76.35
C LEU A 546 63.19 -0.08 -76.49
N SER A 547 63.75 -0.54 -75.38
CA SER A 547 65.11 -1.11 -75.33
C SER A 547 65.22 -2.39 -76.19
N ASP A 548 64.19 -3.24 -76.15
CA ASP A 548 64.05 -4.46 -76.92
C ASP A 548 62.70 -4.52 -77.62
N HIS A 549 62.63 -5.22 -78.76
CA HIS A 549 61.39 -5.39 -79.56
C HIS A 549 60.77 -4.08 -80.06
N LYS A 550 61.59 -3.04 -80.34
CA LYS A 550 61.12 -1.78 -80.91
C LYS A 550 60.54 -1.93 -82.31
N PHE A 551 59.53 -1.14 -82.64
CA PHE A 551 58.88 -1.16 -83.95
C PHE A 551 58.31 0.20 -84.34
N ASN A 552 58.05 0.41 -85.63
CA ASN A 552 57.33 1.57 -86.12
C ASN A 552 55.82 1.27 -86.15
N LEU A 553 55.04 2.07 -85.40
CA LEU A 553 53.60 1.87 -85.23
C LEU A 553 52.84 1.90 -86.57
N ALA A 554 53.08 2.90 -87.41
CA ALA A 554 52.37 3.07 -88.67
C ALA A 554 52.65 1.92 -89.66
N GLU A 555 53.91 1.45 -89.72
CA GLU A 555 54.29 0.34 -90.59
C GLU A 555 53.64 -0.98 -90.14
N ILE A 556 53.66 -1.26 -88.83
CA ILE A 556 53.08 -2.48 -88.26
C ILE A 556 51.56 -2.49 -88.44
N VAL A 557 50.87 -1.38 -88.11
CA VAL A 557 49.41 -1.29 -88.26
C VAL A 557 49.02 -1.45 -89.73
N THR A 558 49.72 -0.78 -90.66
CA THR A 558 49.49 -0.95 -92.10
C THR A 558 49.72 -2.40 -92.55
N GLY A 559 50.79 -3.04 -92.05
CA GLY A 559 51.08 -4.45 -92.32
C GLY A 559 49.98 -5.39 -91.84
N TYR A 560 49.44 -5.16 -90.64
CA TYR A 560 48.34 -5.94 -90.08
C TYR A 560 47.06 -5.78 -90.90
N MET A 561 46.75 -4.55 -91.34
CA MET A 561 45.58 -4.30 -92.19
C MET A 561 45.73 -4.92 -93.60
N ALA A 562 46.94 -5.20 -94.08
CA ALA A 562 47.15 -5.84 -95.37
C ALA A 562 46.94 -7.37 -95.34
N GLN A 563 47.28 -8.02 -94.21
CA GLN A 563 47.30 -9.48 -94.11
C GLN A 563 46.04 -10.08 -93.46
N ASP A 564 45.26 -9.28 -92.71
CA ASP A 564 44.03 -9.68 -92.00
C ASP A 564 44.20 -10.97 -91.14
N LYS A 565 45.40 -11.20 -90.59
CA LYS A 565 45.73 -12.35 -89.73
C LYS A 565 46.06 -11.91 -88.32
N ASP A 566 45.76 -12.77 -87.35
CA ASP A 566 46.15 -12.53 -85.97
C ASP A 566 47.69 -12.47 -85.86
N GLN A 567 48.19 -11.38 -85.30
CA GLN A 567 49.62 -11.11 -85.19
C GLN A 567 49.88 -10.19 -84.01
N LYS A 568 51.00 -10.40 -83.30
CA LYS A 568 51.43 -9.60 -82.15
C LYS A 568 52.88 -9.13 -82.36
N THR A 569 53.14 -7.87 -82.09
CA THR A 569 54.47 -7.24 -82.13
C THR A 569 54.66 -6.44 -80.83
N GLY A 570 55.83 -6.53 -80.21
CA GLY A 570 56.14 -5.92 -78.91
C GLY A 570 56.28 -6.95 -77.79
N ASN A 571 56.24 -6.50 -76.53
CA ASN A 571 56.44 -7.32 -75.34
C ASN A 571 55.08 -7.68 -74.66
N GLU A 572 55.06 -8.08 -73.39
CA GLU A 572 53.81 -8.41 -72.68
C GLU A 572 53.01 -7.19 -72.21
N GLN A 573 53.66 -6.06 -71.98
CA GLN A 573 53.07 -4.83 -71.42
C GLN A 573 52.80 -3.77 -72.51
N ASP A 574 53.74 -3.65 -73.46
CA ASP A 574 53.77 -2.71 -74.57
C ASP A 574 53.74 -3.48 -75.89
N PHE A 575 52.58 -3.52 -76.53
CA PHE A 575 52.40 -4.30 -77.76
C PHE A 575 51.31 -3.76 -78.66
N VAL A 576 51.39 -4.18 -79.93
CA VAL A 576 50.32 -4.04 -80.92
C VAL A 576 49.94 -5.44 -81.41
N GLU A 577 48.68 -5.81 -81.18
CA GLU A 577 48.12 -7.10 -81.53
C GLU A 577 46.86 -6.93 -82.38
N LEU A 578 46.75 -7.62 -83.50
CA LEU A 578 45.47 -7.85 -84.17
C LEU A 578 44.94 -9.19 -83.70
N LYS A 579 43.75 -9.22 -83.10
CA LYS A 579 43.11 -10.44 -82.61
C LYS A 579 41.62 -10.41 -82.89
N ASN A 580 41.10 -11.43 -83.58
CA ASN A 580 39.67 -11.55 -83.90
C ASN A 580 39.09 -10.27 -84.55
N GLY A 581 39.83 -9.63 -85.45
CA GLY A 581 39.41 -8.40 -86.12
C GLY A 581 39.35 -7.15 -85.22
N THR A 582 39.92 -7.20 -84.02
CA THR A 582 40.13 -6.03 -83.15
C THR A 582 41.62 -5.72 -83.06
N LEU A 583 42.00 -4.49 -83.34
CA LEU A 583 43.38 -4.02 -83.13
C LEU A 583 43.52 -3.56 -81.69
N ILE A 584 44.47 -4.13 -80.96
CA ILE A 584 44.74 -3.85 -79.55
C ILE A 584 46.13 -3.24 -79.46
N THR A 585 46.23 -2.06 -78.87
CA THR A 585 47.49 -1.40 -78.55
C THR A 585 47.58 -1.25 -77.04
N SER A 586 48.60 -1.85 -76.43
CA SER A 586 48.82 -1.81 -74.99
C SER A 586 50.03 -0.94 -74.66
N LEU A 587 49.95 -0.25 -73.54
CA LEU A 587 50.98 0.67 -73.03
C LEU A 587 51.08 0.54 -71.50
N SER A 588 52.28 0.25 -70.99
CA SER A 588 52.57 0.23 -69.56
C SER A 588 52.60 1.63 -68.98
N ILE A 589 51.87 1.89 -67.89
CA ILE A 589 51.93 3.19 -67.21
C ILE A 589 53.33 3.41 -66.62
N LYS A 590 53.89 2.39 -65.95
CA LYS A 590 55.26 2.43 -65.43
C LYS A 590 56.31 2.64 -66.54
N GLY A 591 56.10 2.08 -67.72
CA GLY A 591 56.99 2.22 -68.88
C GLY A 591 57.06 3.64 -69.46
N LEU A 592 56.15 4.54 -69.07
CA LEU A 592 56.17 5.94 -69.48
C LEU A 592 57.19 6.77 -68.69
N ASN A 593 57.72 6.25 -67.58
CA ASN A 593 58.70 6.93 -66.73
C ASN A 593 58.28 8.36 -66.34
N LEU A 594 56.97 8.62 -66.18
CA LEU A 594 56.41 9.95 -65.84
C LEU A 594 56.93 10.50 -64.50
N VAL A 595 57.51 9.64 -63.65
CA VAL A 595 58.18 10.05 -62.42
C VAL A 595 59.46 10.86 -62.69
N GLU A 596 60.14 10.62 -63.81
CA GLU A 596 61.40 11.27 -64.18
C GLU A 596 61.21 12.68 -64.76
N ASP A 597 60.02 12.99 -65.31
CA ASP A 597 59.70 14.31 -65.87
C ASP A 597 59.91 15.43 -64.82
N TYR A 598 59.69 15.11 -63.54
CA TYR A 598 59.98 15.97 -62.39
C TYR A 598 60.63 15.13 -61.28
N PRO A 599 61.97 15.13 -61.10
CA PRO A 599 62.64 14.22 -60.16
C PRO A 599 62.42 14.60 -58.70
N GLU A 600 62.58 13.62 -57.79
CA GLU A 600 62.39 13.77 -56.34
C GLU A 600 63.30 14.84 -55.71
N THR A 601 64.46 15.13 -56.31
CA THR A 601 65.39 16.19 -55.85
C THR A 601 64.78 17.59 -55.87
N MET A 602 63.67 17.79 -56.58
CA MET A 602 62.94 19.06 -56.61
C MET A 602 61.95 19.22 -55.44
N HIS A 603 61.73 18.17 -54.64
CA HIS A 603 60.85 18.18 -53.46
C HIS A 603 59.42 18.71 -53.75
N LEU A 604 58.82 18.27 -54.86
CA LEU A 604 57.52 18.75 -55.36
C LEU A 604 56.30 17.91 -54.92
N GLY A 605 56.53 16.77 -54.25
CA GLY A 605 55.48 15.91 -53.69
C GLY A 605 55.65 14.42 -54.04
N ASP A 606 55.19 13.56 -53.12
CA ASP A 606 55.39 12.11 -53.15
C ASP A 606 54.28 11.38 -53.92
N ILE A 607 53.08 11.98 -54.01
CA ILE A 607 51.90 11.32 -54.58
C ILE A 607 51.59 11.92 -55.94
N ARG A 608 51.60 11.09 -56.98
CA ARG A 608 51.32 11.52 -58.36
C ARG A 608 50.21 10.70 -58.97
N ARG A 609 49.09 11.34 -59.28
CA ARG A 609 47.88 10.65 -59.73
C ARG A 609 47.34 11.20 -61.02
N ILE A 610 46.92 10.32 -61.91
CA ILE A 610 46.24 10.66 -63.15
C ILE A 610 44.94 11.40 -62.80
N LYS A 611 44.73 12.54 -63.44
CA LYS A 611 43.51 13.34 -63.34
C LYS A 611 42.56 13.05 -64.48
N GLN A 612 43.08 12.96 -65.70
CA GLN A 612 42.32 12.71 -66.91
C GLN A 612 43.22 12.21 -68.04
N ILE A 613 42.73 11.30 -68.87
CA ILE A 613 43.39 10.88 -70.11
C ILE A 613 42.46 11.22 -71.28
N SER A 614 42.98 11.88 -72.31
CA SER A 614 42.29 12.04 -73.60
C SER A 614 43.14 11.54 -74.74
N VAL A 615 42.48 11.14 -75.83
CA VAL A 615 43.14 10.49 -76.96
C VAL A 615 42.94 11.31 -78.23
N SER A 616 44.03 11.57 -78.94
CA SER A 616 44.04 12.10 -80.30
C SER A 616 44.59 11.04 -81.26
N LEU A 617 43.92 10.86 -82.38
CA LEU A 617 44.23 9.89 -83.42
C LEU A 617 44.49 10.66 -84.72
N PRO A 618 45.76 10.99 -85.03
CA PRO A 618 46.13 11.59 -86.31
C PRO A 618 45.96 10.58 -87.46
N ALA A 619 44.71 10.47 -87.94
CA ALA A 619 44.27 9.67 -89.07
C ALA A 619 43.40 10.51 -90.02
N LEU A 620 43.29 10.09 -91.29
CA LEU A 620 42.44 10.76 -92.27
C LEU A 620 40.99 10.30 -92.10
N LEU A 621 40.17 11.14 -91.45
CA LEU A 621 38.74 10.90 -91.30
C LEU A 621 37.96 11.48 -92.48
N GLY A 622 37.08 10.67 -93.08
CA GLY A 622 36.12 11.13 -94.08
C GLY A 622 35.02 12.02 -93.48
N PRO A 623 34.22 12.71 -94.32
CA PRO A 623 33.08 13.49 -93.85
C PRO A 623 32.11 12.61 -93.04
N TYR A 624 31.84 13.00 -91.79
CA TYR A 624 30.98 12.25 -90.85
C TYR A 624 31.42 10.79 -90.60
N GLN A 625 32.71 10.49 -90.77
CA GLN A 625 33.25 9.18 -90.40
C GLN A 625 33.68 9.19 -88.92
N ASP A 626 32.98 8.39 -88.11
CA ASP A 626 33.33 8.21 -86.70
C ASP A 626 34.48 7.20 -86.51
N VAL A 627 35.22 7.37 -85.42
CA VAL A 627 36.14 6.37 -84.89
C VAL A 627 35.41 5.50 -83.88
N GLN A 628 35.76 4.21 -83.78
CA GLN A 628 35.30 3.36 -82.68
C GLN A 628 36.53 2.83 -81.97
N ALA A 629 36.80 3.31 -80.76
CA ALA A 629 37.84 2.74 -79.92
C ALA A 629 37.49 2.83 -78.43
N THR A 630 38.02 1.90 -77.63
CA THR A 630 37.94 1.96 -76.16
C THR A 630 39.34 2.01 -75.58
N LEU A 631 39.54 2.82 -74.55
CA LEU A 631 40.70 2.77 -73.68
C LEU A 631 40.27 2.10 -72.38
N ASP A 632 40.99 1.08 -71.95
CA ASP A 632 40.73 0.32 -70.74
C ASP A 632 41.98 0.31 -69.86
N TYR A 633 41.81 0.32 -68.54
CA TYR A 633 42.91 0.14 -67.59
C TYR A 633 42.92 -1.30 -67.08
N ALA A 634 44.04 -1.99 -67.29
CA ALA A 634 44.26 -3.38 -66.88
C ALA A 634 45.31 -3.43 -65.75
N GLY A 635 44.85 -3.21 -64.52
CA GLY A 635 45.64 -3.36 -63.28
C GLY A 635 44.75 -3.70 -62.08
N GLU A 636 45.35 -4.12 -60.97
CA GLU A 636 44.66 -4.52 -59.73
C GLU A 636 44.22 -3.33 -58.86
N ASN A 637 43.60 -2.30 -59.46
CA ASN A 637 43.25 -1.10 -58.69
C ASN A 637 41.86 -1.21 -58.05
N THR A 638 41.83 -1.31 -56.72
CA THR A 638 40.62 -1.38 -55.88
C THR A 638 39.99 -0.02 -55.56
N HIS A 639 40.60 1.10 -55.99
CA HIS A 639 40.18 2.44 -55.58
C HIS A 639 39.39 3.20 -56.65
N LEU A 640 39.38 2.73 -57.90
CA LEU A 640 38.59 3.35 -58.97
C LEU A 640 37.10 3.20 -58.69
N ALA A 641 36.36 4.30 -58.85
CA ALA A 641 34.91 4.25 -58.73
C ALA A 641 34.31 3.39 -59.86
N LYS A 642 33.10 2.88 -59.64
CA LYS A 642 32.40 2.03 -60.60
C LYS A 642 32.28 2.72 -61.96
N GLY A 643 32.89 2.13 -62.99
CA GLY A 643 32.87 2.65 -64.37
C GLY A 643 34.02 3.60 -64.74
N CYS A 644 34.95 3.91 -63.84
CA CYS A 644 36.11 4.77 -64.13
C CYS A 644 37.31 4.02 -64.74
N THR A 645 37.18 2.73 -65.07
CA THR A 645 38.27 1.91 -65.64
C THR A 645 38.32 1.93 -67.16
N ALA A 646 37.36 2.57 -67.83
CA ALA A 646 37.23 2.56 -69.29
C ALA A 646 36.74 3.91 -69.84
N LEU A 647 37.05 4.18 -71.10
CA LEU A 647 36.69 5.39 -71.84
C LEU A 647 36.49 5.05 -73.33
N ALA A 648 35.49 5.66 -73.98
CA ALA A 648 35.23 5.48 -75.42
C ALA A 648 35.68 6.69 -76.27
N ILE A 649 36.18 6.42 -77.47
CA ILE A 649 36.68 7.43 -78.43
C ILE A 649 35.81 7.38 -79.68
N SER A 650 35.37 8.56 -80.14
CA SER A 650 34.39 8.69 -81.24
C SER A 650 34.80 9.69 -82.32
N ARG A 651 35.43 10.81 -81.95
CA ARG A 651 35.87 11.87 -82.85
C ARG A 651 37.34 11.71 -83.26
N GLY A 652 38.16 11.09 -82.41
CA GLY A 652 39.59 10.92 -82.65
C GLY A 652 40.41 12.20 -82.48
N MET A 653 39.85 13.27 -81.91
CA MET A 653 40.57 14.52 -81.67
C MET A 653 40.35 14.97 -80.22
N ASN A 654 41.36 14.75 -79.37
CA ASN A 654 41.37 15.07 -77.95
C ASN A 654 40.11 14.58 -77.20
N ASP A 655 39.72 13.33 -77.44
CA ASP A 655 38.52 12.73 -76.86
C ASP A 655 38.78 12.25 -75.43
N SER A 656 37.95 12.69 -74.49
CA SER A 656 37.96 12.27 -73.07
C SER A 656 36.89 11.22 -72.73
N GLY A 657 36.12 10.76 -73.72
CA GLY A 657 34.96 9.87 -73.58
C GLY A 657 33.80 10.42 -72.76
N GLN A 658 33.81 11.72 -72.50
CA GLN A 658 32.65 12.48 -72.06
C GLN A 658 32.17 13.38 -73.21
N PHE A 659 30.87 13.66 -73.28
CA PHE A 659 30.33 14.57 -74.31
C PHE A 659 30.86 16.00 -74.17
N LEU A 660 30.97 16.45 -72.92
CA LEU A 660 31.59 17.70 -72.49
C LEU A 660 32.50 17.36 -71.30
N LEU A 661 33.79 17.67 -71.42
CA LEU A 661 34.75 17.50 -70.33
C LEU A 661 34.60 18.66 -69.34
N ASP A 662 34.22 18.37 -68.10
CA ASP A 662 34.10 19.35 -67.03
C ASP A 662 34.88 18.89 -65.78
N PHE A 663 35.90 19.65 -65.40
CA PHE A 663 36.70 19.37 -64.21
C PHE A 663 35.99 19.74 -62.90
N ASN A 664 34.98 20.62 -62.98
CA ASN A 664 34.18 21.08 -61.85
C ASN A 664 33.00 20.14 -61.54
N ASP A 665 32.78 19.09 -62.33
CA ASP A 665 31.76 18.10 -62.01
C ASP A 665 32.10 17.42 -60.66
N GLY A 666 31.07 17.12 -59.89
CA GLY A 666 31.18 16.43 -58.62
C GLY A 666 31.50 14.94 -58.76
N LYS A 667 31.68 14.42 -59.97
CA LYS A 667 32.03 13.03 -60.27
C LYS A 667 33.52 12.86 -60.58
N TYR A 668 34.06 11.69 -60.25
CA TYR A 668 35.39 11.31 -60.70
C TYR A 668 35.40 11.05 -62.22
N LEU A 669 36.47 11.48 -62.88
CA LEU A 669 36.71 11.27 -64.31
C LEU A 669 37.21 9.83 -64.57
N PRO A 670 37.07 9.32 -65.80
CA PRO A 670 37.72 8.06 -66.18
C PRO A 670 39.23 8.11 -65.91
N PHE A 671 39.76 7.04 -65.31
CA PHE A 671 41.16 6.89 -64.87
C PHE A 671 41.63 7.85 -63.77
N GLU A 672 40.74 8.67 -63.19
CA GLU A 672 41.10 9.60 -62.12
C GLU A 672 41.51 8.85 -60.85
N GLY A 673 42.72 9.12 -60.35
CA GLY A 673 43.27 8.56 -59.14
C GLY A 673 44.23 7.38 -59.32
N ILE A 674 44.52 6.96 -60.56
CA ILE A 674 45.56 5.95 -60.84
C ILE A 674 46.94 6.55 -60.56
N ASP A 675 47.81 5.80 -59.90
CA ASP A 675 49.20 6.22 -59.64
C ASP A 675 50.03 6.15 -60.93
N ILE A 676 50.90 7.12 -61.18
CA ILE A 676 51.75 7.10 -62.38
C ILE A 676 52.87 6.04 -62.32
N SER A 677 53.12 5.46 -61.14
CA SER A 677 54.07 4.36 -60.94
C SER A 677 53.40 2.97 -60.96
N ASP A 678 52.10 2.93 -61.25
CA ASP A 678 51.29 1.72 -61.27
C ASP A 678 51.78 0.71 -62.33
N LYS A 679 51.69 -0.58 -62.01
CA LYS A 679 52.14 -1.67 -62.88
C LYS A 679 51.13 -2.05 -63.97
N GLY A 680 49.94 -1.47 -63.94
CA GLY A 680 48.88 -1.71 -64.91
C GLY A 680 49.17 -1.10 -66.28
N THR A 681 48.43 -1.58 -67.27
CA THR A 681 48.55 -1.12 -68.66
C THR A 681 47.30 -0.38 -69.12
N LEU A 682 47.49 0.66 -69.93
CA LEU A 682 46.46 1.29 -70.73
C LEU A 682 46.29 0.52 -72.03
N VAL A 683 45.12 -0.07 -72.22
CA VAL A 683 44.81 -0.95 -73.36
C VAL A 683 43.79 -0.25 -74.25
N LEU A 684 44.25 0.20 -75.41
CA LEU A 684 43.39 0.80 -76.43
C LEU A 684 42.96 -0.27 -77.44
N ARG A 685 41.66 -0.36 -77.71
CA ARG A 685 41.05 -1.39 -78.56
C ARG A 685 40.23 -0.75 -79.67
N PHE A 686 40.54 -1.07 -80.91
CA PHE A 686 39.78 -0.68 -82.09
C PHE A 686 38.98 -1.89 -82.62
N PRO A 687 37.68 -1.99 -82.32
CA PRO A 687 36.83 -3.04 -82.88
C PRO A 687 36.74 -2.93 -84.41
N ASN A 688 36.38 -4.01 -85.09
CA ASN A 688 36.10 -3.99 -86.53
C ASN A 688 37.26 -3.44 -87.39
N ALA A 689 38.50 -3.68 -86.95
CA ALA A 689 39.72 -3.18 -87.58
C ALA A 689 39.90 -3.69 -89.02
N THR A 690 39.49 -4.93 -89.30
CA THR A 690 39.58 -5.54 -90.64
C THR A 690 38.37 -5.22 -91.54
N SER A 691 37.35 -4.53 -91.02
CA SER A 691 36.13 -4.18 -91.77
C SER A 691 35.94 -2.66 -91.88
N LYS A 692 34.99 -2.08 -91.14
CA LYS A 692 34.58 -0.67 -91.27
C LYS A 692 35.73 0.31 -90.98
N GLN A 693 36.65 -0.04 -90.08
CA GLN A 693 37.76 0.84 -89.68
C GLN A 693 39.06 0.60 -90.44
N LYS A 694 39.10 -0.33 -91.39
CA LYS A 694 40.33 -0.74 -92.09
C LYS A 694 41.06 0.42 -92.76
N LEU A 695 40.35 1.23 -93.54
CA LEU A 695 40.93 2.37 -94.26
C LEU A 695 41.39 3.48 -93.30
N LEU A 696 40.64 3.70 -92.21
CA LEU A 696 41.00 4.65 -91.16
C LEU A 696 42.30 4.22 -90.47
N LEU A 697 42.40 2.97 -90.05
CA LEU A 697 43.59 2.42 -89.38
C LEU A 697 44.81 2.34 -90.30
N GLN A 698 44.63 2.14 -91.61
CA GLN A 698 45.73 2.27 -92.60
C GLN A 698 46.29 3.70 -92.67
N SER A 699 45.48 4.71 -92.39
CA SER A 699 45.91 6.11 -92.36
C SER A 699 46.39 6.58 -90.98
N LEU A 700 46.39 5.70 -89.98
CA LEU A 700 46.77 6.02 -88.61
C LEU A 700 48.30 6.20 -88.54
N SER A 701 48.73 7.45 -88.36
CA SER A 701 50.16 7.76 -88.25
C SER A 701 50.71 7.51 -86.85
N ASP A 702 49.90 7.77 -85.82
CA ASP A 702 50.26 7.66 -84.42
C ASP A 702 49.00 7.57 -83.55
N ILE A 703 49.17 7.27 -82.27
CA ILE A 703 48.17 7.42 -81.22
C ILE A 703 48.77 8.36 -80.17
N ILE A 704 48.09 9.47 -79.90
CA ILE A 704 48.54 10.49 -78.96
C ILE A 704 47.67 10.41 -77.72
N LEU A 705 48.29 10.15 -76.57
CA LEU A 705 47.65 10.26 -75.26
C LEU A 705 48.01 11.60 -74.63
N HIS A 706 47.00 12.38 -74.27
CA HIS A 706 47.15 13.56 -73.42
C HIS A 706 46.87 13.12 -71.99
N ILE A 707 47.93 12.79 -71.26
CA ILE A 707 47.85 12.35 -69.86
C ILE A 707 47.97 13.59 -68.99
N ARG A 708 46.86 13.97 -68.35
CA ARG A 708 46.84 15.02 -67.33
C ARG A 708 46.92 14.36 -65.98
N TYR A 709 47.95 14.68 -65.21
CA TYR A 709 48.14 14.15 -63.86
C TYR A 709 48.46 15.28 -62.88
N THR A 710 48.27 14.99 -61.60
CA THR A 710 48.53 15.94 -60.52
C THR A 710 49.67 15.44 -59.64
N ILE A 711 50.56 16.34 -59.28
CA ILE A 711 51.59 16.13 -58.24
C ILE A 711 51.08 16.79 -56.96
N ARG A 712 51.09 16.02 -55.86
CA ARG A 712 50.65 16.45 -54.53
C ARG A 712 51.64 15.97 -53.47
N SER A 713 51.81 16.77 -52.42
CA SER A 713 52.66 16.43 -51.27
C SER A 713 51.94 15.53 -50.27
#